data_AF-A0A970GJ92-F1
#
_entry.id   AF-A0A970GJ92-F1
#
_cell.length_a   1.000
_cell.length_b   1.000
_cell.length_c   1.000
_cell.angle_alpha   90.00
_cell.angle_beta   90.00
_cell.angle_gamma   90.00
#
_symmetry.space_group_name_H-M   'P 1'
#
loop_
_entity.id
_entity.type
_entity.pdbx_description
1 polymer ?
#
loop_
_entity_poly.entity_id
_entity_poly.type
_entity_poly.pdbx_seq_one_letter_code
_entity_poly.pdbx_strand_id
1 'polypeptide(L)'
;MGANGKGQTNGHGTIDPASLAVLEKYEGQDTLTSYDRYLVQSPQCKFGLTGTCCRICVQGPCRLLEDRPERSRGICGAPVYSVVARNMTRLMAGGASSHSDHGRHLANILLAIADGKVSDYEITDGDKLRDVAQRIGLEVEGKGDKELAREVALAALEDFGRPDETPCQFLVSNITEGRKAKFNHCDVLPSSIDRTIVQMLAQTTMGMDNDPVNLIFAGIKTSLADYTGMHIATDISDIIFGIPEPTVSEANLGVIDPEYVNVATHGHNPTLSEMVVRAARELNDKAKALGAKGINVVGICCTGNELLGREGVYLAANQASQELAIMTGAVDAIIVDIQCIMPSLKPVCDCFHTRLITTNKMAKIPGAIHVDFKEETAFEQACQMVEMALEAYKERDRSKVAVPPHKNKVIAGFSLEALLDLFRAINPDNPIQVLTDAILAGELRGVALFCGCNNLRTPQDRNHLTIFRELVKNDVFVIATGCSAGAMAKAGMMTPEAIEKYAGANLKAFLKRLSEANGVELPLAFHMGSCVDNSRAHDLCTLMAKEMGVDVPKVPFAATAPEDMHEKAIAIGTGAVAMGLPVHVGVMPPIDGSTLVFGLASQIARDVYGGNFIFEPDPEEAAKKLLAALDRRTWKLRVHQMAADKFGTKPAVSW
;
A
#
# COMPACT_ATOMS: atom_id res chain seq x y z
N MET A 1 -13.73 33.27 23.36
CA MET A 1 -13.18 34.65 23.30
C MET A 1 -11.66 34.53 23.31
N GLY A 2 -10.88 34.92 22.31
CA GLY A 2 -11.21 35.58 21.05
C GLY A 2 -10.42 34.95 19.89
N ALA A 3 -11.09 34.91 18.75
CA ALA A 3 -10.47 34.79 17.45
C ALA A 3 -9.54 35.99 17.25
N ASN A 4 -8.27 35.73 16.92
CA ASN A 4 -7.42 36.60 16.10
C ASN A 4 -6.11 35.89 15.79
N GLY A 5 -6.13 35.18 14.67
CA GLY A 5 -4.96 34.61 14.00
C GLY A 5 -5.18 34.57 12.50
N LYS A 6 -5.70 35.66 11.91
CA LYS A 6 -5.72 35.83 10.45
C LYS A 6 -4.30 36.15 9.99
N GLY A 7 -3.58 35.11 9.59
CA GLY A 7 -2.46 35.18 8.65
C GLY A 7 -2.85 34.37 7.42
N GLN A 8 -3.35 35.04 6.38
CA GLN A 8 -3.55 34.46 5.06
C GLN A 8 -2.19 34.15 4.42
N THR A 9 -2.00 32.91 3.97
CA THR A 9 -1.48 32.58 2.62
C THR A 9 -1.94 31.18 2.24
N ASN A 10 -3.07 31.11 1.55
CA ASN A 10 -3.57 30.12 0.59
C ASN A 10 -3.02 28.67 0.65
N GLY A 11 -3.92 27.69 0.84
CA GLY A 11 -3.67 26.29 0.49
C GLY A 11 -4.16 25.33 1.57
N HIS A 12 -5.35 24.74 1.40
CA HIS A 12 -6.01 23.85 2.35
C HIS A 12 -5.30 22.49 2.56
N GLY A 13 -3.96 22.44 2.47
CA GLY A 13 -3.16 21.23 2.65
C GLY A 13 -3.43 20.14 1.60
N THR A 14 -3.98 20.49 0.44
CA THR A 14 -4.29 19.57 -0.66
C THR A 14 -4.23 20.27 -2.02
N ILE A 15 -3.94 19.51 -3.07
CA ILE A 15 -4.08 19.96 -4.47
C ILE A 15 -5.26 19.29 -5.20
N ASP A 16 -6.03 18.45 -4.49
CA ASP A 16 -7.21 17.79 -5.03
C ASP A 16 -8.39 18.79 -5.08
N PRO A 17 -8.92 19.15 -6.26
CA PRO A 17 -9.96 20.16 -6.40
C PRO A 17 -11.26 19.77 -5.69
N ALA A 18 -11.58 18.48 -5.58
CA ALA A 18 -12.77 18.04 -4.86
C ALA A 18 -12.63 18.28 -3.35
N SER A 19 -11.44 17.95 -2.82
CA SER A 19 -11.09 18.17 -1.43
C SER A 19 -11.06 19.67 -1.09
N LEU A 20 -10.50 20.51 -1.98
CA LEU A 20 -10.53 21.97 -1.85
C LEU A 20 -11.96 22.51 -1.77
N ALA A 21 -12.83 22.11 -2.69
CA ALA A 21 -14.22 22.57 -2.72
C ALA A 21 -14.99 22.23 -1.43
N VAL A 22 -14.75 21.04 -0.84
CA VAL A 22 -15.36 20.67 0.45
C VAL A 22 -14.78 21.51 1.59
N LEU A 23 -13.45 21.67 1.66
CA LEU A 23 -12.81 22.46 2.70
C LEU A 23 -13.25 23.94 2.66
N GLU A 24 -13.39 24.53 1.48
CA GLU A 24 -13.89 25.90 1.28
C GLU A 24 -15.35 26.04 1.73
N LYS A 25 -16.22 25.06 1.45
CA LYS A 25 -17.63 25.10 1.85
C LYS A 25 -17.81 25.15 3.37
N TYR A 26 -16.98 24.42 4.10
CA TYR A 26 -17.09 24.29 5.56
C TYR A 26 -16.08 25.16 6.32
N GLU A 27 -15.37 26.06 5.62
CA GLU A 27 -14.42 26.96 6.24
C GLU A 27 -15.09 27.83 7.33
N GLY A 28 -14.50 27.86 8.52
CA GLY A 28 -15.00 28.63 9.66
C GLY A 28 -16.20 28.00 10.39
N GLN A 29 -16.64 26.79 10.01
CA GLN A 29 -17.61 26.01 10.76
C GLN A 29 -16.92 25.16 11.85
N ASP A 30 -17.67 24.69 12.85
CA ASP A 30 -17.14 23.91 13.98
C ASP A 30 -16.78 22.45 13.63
N THR A 31 -16.63 22.10 12.35
CA THR A 31 -16.25 20.76 11.90
C THR A 31 -14.75 20.71 11.61
N LEU A 32 -13.97 20.18 12.56
CA LEU A 32 -12.52 20.07 12.43
C LEU A 32 -12.09 18.85 11.60
N THR A 33 -11.20 19.07 10.65
CA THR A 33 -10.60 18.03 9.80
C THR A 33 -9.15 17.74 10.17
N SER A 34 -8.55 16.74 9.53
CA SER A 34 -7.13 16.41 9.68
C SER A 34 -6.22 17.54 9.25
N TYR A 35 -6.62 18.34 8.26
CA TYR A 35 -5.93 19.54 7.81
C TYR A 35 -5.83 20.58 8.94
N ASP A 36 -6.94 20.86 9.62
CA ASP A 36 -6.98 21.78 10.76
C ASP A 36 -6.14 21.25 11.94
N ARG A 37 -6.28 19.96 12.24
CA ARG A 37 -5.51 19.31 13.32
C ARG A 37 -4.01 19.35 13.05
N TYR A 38 -3.57 19.22 11.79
CA TYR A 38 -2.16 19.35 11.43
C TYR A 38 -1.62 20.76 11.70
N LEU A 39 -2.38 21.80 11.36
CA LEU A 39 -1.99 23.19 11.62
C LEU A 39 -1.83 23.48 13.13
N VAL A 40 -2.76 23.00 13.96
CA VAL A 40 -2.70 23.18 15.43
C VAL A 40 -1.53 22.41 16.06
N GLN A 41 -1.09 21.31 15.46
CA GLN A 41 0.07 20.55 15.94
C GLN A 41 1.41 21.19 15.54
N SER A 42 1.41 22.28 14.77
CA SER A 42 2.62 22.92 14.26
C SER A 42 3.10 24.06 15.18
N PRO A 43 4.41 24.15 15.51
CA PRO A 43 5.47 23.21 15.14
C PRO A 43 5.44 21.91 15.97
N GLN A 44 5.68 20.77 15.31
CA GLN A 44 5.76 19.46 15.98
C GLN A 44 7.07 19.29 16.79
N CYS A 45 7.10 18.34 17.73
CA CYS A 45 8.26 18.08 18.59
C CYS A 45 9.50 17.60 17.81
N LYS A 46 10.59 18.39 17.81
CA LYS A 46 11.83 18.08 17.10
C LYS A 46 12.49 16.74 17.51
N PHE A 47 12.52 16.40 18.80
CA PHE A 47 13.11 15.13 19.26
C PHE A 47 12.35 13.90 18.75
N GLY A 48 11.03 14.02 18.59
CA GLY A 48 10.20 12.97 17.99
C GLY A 48 10.44 12.88 16.49
N LEU A 49 10.48 14.03 15.81
CA LEU A 49 10.75 14.12 14.38
C LEU A 49 12.08 13.51 13.97
N THR A 50 13.12 13.65 14.80
CA THR A 50 14.46 13.12 14.51
C THR A 50 14.72 11.74 15.12
N GLY A 51 13.73 11.15 15.80
CA GLY A 51 13.86 9.82 16.43
C GLY A 51 14.77 9.75 17.65
N THR A 52 15.13 10.89 18.26
CA THR A 52 16.07 10.96 19.41
C THR A 52 15.36 11.00 20.77
N CYS A 53 14.03 10.84 20.79
CA CYS A 53 13.25 10.62 22.00
C CYS A 53 13.09 9.11 22.26
N CYS A 54 13.49 8.64 23.46
CA CYS A 54 13.27 7.25 23.89
C CYS A 54 12.20 7.18 24.98
N ARG A 55 11.17 6.35 24.74
CA ARG A 55 10.05 6.09 25.66
C ARG A 55 9.83 4.60 25.95
N ILE A 56 10.86 3.79 25.76
CA ILE A 56 10.76 2.32 25.82
C ILE A 56 10.59 1.80 27.26
N CYS A 57 11.02 2.55 28.27
CA CYS A 57 10.81 2.21 29.68
C CYS A 57 10.31 3.41 30.51
N VAL A 58 9.82 3.13 31.71
CA VAL A 58 9.20 4.11 32.63
C VAL A 58 10.18 5.06 33.34
N GLN A 59 11.50 4.89 33.15
CA GLN A 59 12.48 5.88 33.61
C GLN A 59 12.55 7.11 32.69
N GLY A 60 12.09 6.98 31.44
CA GLY A 60 12.05 8.06 30.47
C GLY A 60 10.94 9.09 30.72
N PRO A 61 10.68 10.01 29.76
CA PRO A 61 11.27 10.07 28.44
C PRO A 61 12.74 10.57 28.46
N CYS A 62 13.63 9.84 27.79
CA CYS A 62 14.98 10.34 27.50
C CYS A 62 14.96 11.13 26.18
N ARG A 63 15.73 12.22 26.11
CA ARG A 63 15.93 13.02 24.89
C ARG A 63 17.41 13.17 24.62
N LEU A 64 17.83 12.78 23.42
CA LEU A 64 19.24 12.66 23.07
C LEU A 64 19.63 13.68 22.00
N LEU A 65 20.89 14.08 22.03
CA LEU A 65 21.49 14.99 21.05
C LEU A 65 22.84 14.39 20.62
N GLU A 66 22.98 14.07 19.33
CA GLU A 66 24.20 13.44 18.79
C GLU A 66 25.44 14.33 18.97
N ASP A 67 25.27 15.66 18.89
CA ASP A 67 26.32 16.67 18.98
C ASP A 67 26.66 17.10 20.42
N ARG A 68 26.02 16.54 21.44
CA ARG A 68 26.22 16.90 22.86
C ARG A 68 26.64 15.67 23.68
N PRO A 69 27.95 15.45 23.93
CA PRO A 69 28.44 14.25 24.60
C PRO A 69 27.71 13.92 25.92
N GLU A 70 27.43 14.92 26.75
CA GLU A 70 26.74 14.81 28.03
C GLU A 70 25.23 14.50 27.91
N ARG A 71 24.65 14.67 26.71
CA ARG A 71 23.25 14.33 26.37
C ARG A 71 23.15 13.35 25.20
N SER A 72 24.25 12.67 24.85
CA SER A 72 24.32 11.73 23.73
C SER A 72 23.79 10.34 24.08
N ARG A 73 23.40 10.14 25.35
CA ARG A 73 22.93 8.87 25.90
C ARG A 73 21.67 9.06 26.75
N GLY A 74 20.81 8.05 26.76
CA GLY A 74 19.71 7.94 27.71
C GLY A 74 20.19 7.54 29.11
N ILE A 75 19.28 7.54 30.08
CA ILE A 75 19.58 7.20 31.49
C ILE A 75 20.27 5.84 31.62
N CYS A 76 19.85 4.84 30.83
CA CYS A 76 20.44 3.50 30.83
C CYS A 76 21.76 3.38 30.04
N GLY A 77 22.30 4.49 29.54
CA GLY A 77 23.53 4.51 28.72
C GLY A 77 23.33 4.26 27.22
N ALA A 78 22.10 3.98 26.77
CA ALA A 78 21.80 3.77 25.34
C ALA A 78 22.13 5.05 24.54
N PRO A 79 23.03 5.00 23.55
CA PRO A 79 23.42 6.15 22.74
C PRO A 79 22.35 6.50 21.70
N VAL A 80 22.50 7.68 21.10
CA VAL A 80 21.56 8.22 20.09
C VAL A 80 21.28 7.24 18.95
N TYR A 81 22.30 6.58 18.40
CA TYR A 81 22.12 5.63 17.30
C TYR A 81 21.27 4.42 17.70
N SER A 82 21.42 3.90 18.92
CA SER A 82 20.61 2.77 19.39
C SER A 82 19.17 3.19 19.63
N VAL A 83 18.94 4.42 20.13
CA VAL A 83 17.58 4.96 20.30
C VAL A 83 16.89 5.15 18.94
N VAL A 84 17.58 5.76 17.98
CA VAL A 84 17.05 5.96 16.62
C VAL A 84 16.77 4.61 15.95
N ALA A 85 17.71 3.66 16.01
CA ALA A 85 17.53 2.33 15.46
C ALA A 85 16.33 1.59 16.10
N ARG A 86 16.20 1.61 17.44
CA ARG A 86 15.06 0.99 18.14
C ARG A 86 13.71 1.62 17.77
N ASN A 87 13.67 2.94 17.61
CA ASN A 87 12.45 3.63 17.20
C ASN A 87 12.05 3.21 15.77
N MET A 88 13.00 3.20 14.84
CA MET A 88 12.75 2.77 13.45
C MET A 88 12.32 1.31 13.35
N THR A 89 13.00 0.40 14.05
CA THR A 89 12.67 -1.04 13.99
C THR A 89 11.31 -1.34 14.63
N ARG A 90 10.91 -0.58 15.65
CA ARG A 90 9.55 -0.67 16.21
C ARG A 90 8.46 -0.18 15.26
N LEU A 91 8.72 0.85 14.44
CA LEU A 91 7.80 1.25 13.37
C LEU A 91 7.66 0.14 12.32
N MET A 92 8.77 -0.50 11.93
CA MET A 92 8.72 -1.67 11.03
C MET A 92 7.86 -2.81 11.61
N ALA A 93 7.94 -3.03 12.93
CA ALA A 93 7.10 -3.98 13.64
C ALA A 93 5.61 -3.66 13.59
N GLY A 94 5.26 -2.38 13.79
CA GLY A 94 3.87 -1.93 13.73
C GLY A 94 3.28 -2.16 12.34
N GLY A 95 4.08 -1.91 11.31
CA GLY A 95 3.76 -2.23 9.92
C GLY A 95 3.56 -3.73 9.69
N ALA A 96 4.58 -4.52 10.03
CA ALA A 96 4.58 -5.98 9.90
C ALA A 96 3.41 -6.63 10.64
N SER A 97 3.09 -6.16 11.85
CA SER A 97 1.94 -6.67 12.62
C SER A 97 0.62 -6.38 11.91
N SER A 98 0.51 -5.24 11.23
CA SER A 98 -0.70 -4.84 10.51
C SER A 98 -0.95 -5.70 9.27
N HIS A 99 0.08 -5.96 8.45
CA HIS A 99 -0.07 -6.88 7.30
C HIS A 99 -0.14 -8.35 7.73
N SER A 100 0.55 -8.73 8.82
CA SER A 100 0.47 -10.07 9.41
C SER A 100 -0.96 -10.43 9.81
N ASP A 101 -1.63 -9.53 10.55
CA ASP A 101 -3.02 -9.73 10.97
C ASP A 101 -3.97 -9.86 9.77
N HIS A 102 -3.78 -9.03 8.72
CA HIS A 102 -4.55 -9.12 7.48
C HIS A 102 -4.37 -10.49 6.79
N GLY A 103 -3.12 -10.90 6.50
CA GLY A 103 -2.84 -12.16 5.84
C GLY A 103 -3.32 -13.38 6.65
N ARG A 104 -3.18 -13.34 7.98
CA ARG A 104 -3.67 -14.40 8.86
C ARG A 104 -5.18 -14.51 8.83
N HIS A 105 -5.88 -13.38 8.82
CA HIS A 105 -7.33 -13.38 8.75
C HIS A 105 -7.82 -14.11 7.50
N LEU A 106 -7.24 -13.79 6.33
CA LEU A 106 -7.54 -14.46 5.07
C LEU A 106 -7.18 -15.95 5.09
N ALA A 107 -6.03 -16.33 5.64
CA ALA A 107 -5.65 -17.74 5.77
C ALA A 107 -6.64 -18.54 6.63
N ASN A 108 -7.13 -17.95 7.72
CA ASN A 108 -8.18 -18.58 8.54
C ASN A 108 -9.50 -18.74 7.76
N ILE A 109 -9.86 -17.78 6.92
CA ILE A 109 -11.07 -17.88 6.08
C ILE A 109 -10.91 -18.97 5.02
N LEU A 110 -9.77 -19.06 4.34
CA LEU A 110 -9.50 -20.13 3.39
C LEU A 110 -9.61 -21.51 4.05
N LEU A 111 -9.08 -21.64 5.27
CA LEU A 111 -9.22 -22.86 6.06
C LEU A 111 -10.69 -23.12 6.42
N ALA A 112 -11.45 -22.10 6.81
CA ALA A 112 -12.86 -22.21 7.13
C ALA A 112 -13.71 -22.63 5.92
N ILE A 113 -13.40 -22.12 4.71
CA ILE A 113 -14.02 -22.55 3.45
C ILE A 113 -13.73 -24.03 3.21
N ALA A 114 -12.47 -24.44 3.34
CA ALA A 114 -12.05 -25.83 3.16
C ALA A 114 -12.65 -26.80 4.20
N ASP A 115 -12.93 -26.30 5.41
CA ASP A 115 -13.65 -26.99 6.49
C ASP A 115 -15.18 -27.00 6.32
N GLY A 116 -15.74 -26.18 5.44
CA GLY A 116 -17.19 -25.98 5.34
C GLY A 116 -17.81 -25.28 6.56
N LYS A 117 -17.02 -24.45 7.27
CA LYS A 117 -17.47 -23.68 8.45
C LYS A 117 -18.10 -22.33 8.11
N VAL A 118 -17.86 -21.84 6.90
CA VAL A 118 -18.46 -20.61 6.36
C VAL A 118 -19.14 -20.93 5.04
N SER A 119 -20.27 -20.27 4.77
CA SER A 119 -21.05 -20.46 3.54
C SER A 119 -21.10 -19.21 2.65
N ASP A 120 -20.71 -18.05 3.18
CA ASP A 120 -20.73 -16.78 2.46
C ASP A 120 -19.49 -16.53 1.61
N TYR A 121 -18.47 -17.37 1.77
CA TYR A 121 -17.21 -17.33 1.03
C TYR A 121 -16.96 -18.67 0.34
N GLU A 122 -16.35 -18.62 -0.82
CA GLU A 122 -16.02 -19.79 -1.63
C GLU A 122 -14.65 -19.63 -2.30
N ILE A 123 -14.18 -20.69 -2.95
CA ILE A 123 -13.00 -20.61 -3.82
C ILE A 123 -13.52 -20.14 -5.18
N THR A 124 -13.28 -18.88 -5.52
CA THR A 124 -13.70 -18.30 -6.80
C THR A 124 -12.68 -18.54 -7.89
N ASP A 125 -11.40 -18.68 -7.53
CA ASP A 125 -10.30 -18.92 -8.47
C ASP A 125 -9.50 -20.19 -8.11
N GLY A 126 -9.93 -21.30 -8.71
CA GLY A 126 -9.29 -22.61 -8.51
C GLY A 126 -7.92 -22.72 -9.20
N ASP A 127 -7.70 -22.00 -10.30
CA ASP A 127 -6.42 -22.01 -11.00
C ASP A 127 -5.36 -21.26 -10.20
N LYS A 128 -5.71 -20.08 -9.65
CA LYS A 128 -4.86 -19.36 -8.70
C LYS A 128 -4.50 -20.21 -7.49
N LEU A 129 -5.47 -20.96 -6.94
CA LEU A 129 -5.21 -21.87 -5.82
C LEU A 129 -4.16 -22.92 -6.18
N ARG A 130 -4.25 -23.52 -7.38
CA ARG A 130 -3.30 -24.52 -7.87
C ARG A 130 -1.92 -23.93 -8.13
N ASP A 131 -1.87 -22.74 -8.72
CA ASP A 131 -0.62 -22.01 -8.96
C ASP A 131 0.10 -21.68 -7.65
N VAL A 132 -0.64 -21.17 -6.65
CA VAL A 132 -0.11 -20.91 -5.31
C VAL A 132 0.39 -22.20 -4.66
N ALA A 133 -0.41 -23.27 -4.70
CA ALA A 133 -0.04 -24.57 -4.14
C ALA A 133 1.26 -25.12 -4.77
N GLN A 134 1.36 -25.10 -6.10
CA GLN A 134 2.56 -25.54 -6.81
C GLN A 134 3.77 -24.67 -6.47
N ARG A 135 3.60 -23.35 -6.42
CA ARG A 135 4.67 -22.39 -6.12
C ARG A 135 5.23 -22.58 -4.71
N ILE A 136 4.39 -22.90 -3.74
CA ILE A 136 4.81 -23.22 -2.37
C ILE A 136 5.21 -24.70 -2.18
N GLY A 137 5.25 -25.50 -3.25
CA GLY A 137 5.80 -26.86 -3.25
C GLY A 137 4.83 -27.95 -2.79
N LEU A 138 3.52 -27.70 -2.82
CA LEU A 138 2.50 -28.71 -2.56
C LEU A 138 2.23 -29.54 -3.82
N GLU A 139 1.87 -30.81 -3.62
CA GLU A 139 1.39 -31.67 -4.71
C GLU A 139 -0.03 -31.27 -5.11
N VAL A 140 -0.26 -31.04 -6.41
CA VAL A 140 -1.54 -30.61 -6.98
C VAL A 140 -2.30 -31.74 -7.68
N GLU A 141 -1.58 -32.72 -8.24
CA GLU A 141 -2.18 -33.78 -9.06
C GLU A 141 -3.14 -34.65 -8.23
N GLY A 142 -4.33 -34.93 -8.78
CA GLY A 142 -5.33 -35.77 -8.11
C GLY A 142 -6.12 -35.11 -6.98
N LYS A 143 -5.80 -33.86 -6.59
CA LYS A 143 -6.47 -33.15 -5.48
C LYS A 143 -7.56 -32.18 -5.95
N GLY A 144 -8.68 -32.21 -5.23
CA GLY A 144 -9.78 -31.25 -5.40
C GLY A 144 -9.53 -29.92 -4.67
N ASP A 145 -10.26 -28.88 -5.04
CA ASP A 145 -10.00 -27.51 -4.54
C ASP A 145 -10.15 -27.40 -3.01
N LYS A 146 -11.09 -28.12 -2.40
CA LYS A 146 -11.23 -28.11 -0.93
C LYS A 146 -10.02 -28.70 -0.20
N GLU A 147 -9.42 -29.75 -0.77
CA GLU A 147 -8.23 -30.37 -0.20
C GLU A 147 -7.03 -29.43 -0.35
N LEU A 148 -6.83 -28.88 -1.54
CA LEU A 148 -5.76 -27.92 -1.80
C LEU A 148 -5.90 -26.63 -0.98
N ALA A 149 -7.11 -26.08 -0.87
CA ALA A 149 -7.36 -24.89 -0.06
C ALA A 149 -6.99 -25.12 1.41
N ARG A 150 -7.29 -26.31 1.95
CA ARG A 150 -6.84 -26.69 3.30
C ARG A 150 -5.31 -26.72 3.39
N GLU A 151 -4.63 -27.37 2.46
CA GLU A 151 -3.16 -27.48 2.49
C GLU A 151 -2.49 -26.11 2.35
N VAL A 152 -2.95 -25.27 1.42
CA VAL A 152 -2.46 -23.90 1.23
C VAL A 152 -2.72 -23.06 2.47
N ALA A 153 -3.92 -23.11 3.04
CA ALA A 153 -4.24 -22.36 4.26
C ALA A 153 -3.38 -22.80 5.45
N LEU A 154 -3.15 -24.11 5.64
CA LEU A 154 -2.30 -24.62 6.70
C LEU A 154 -0.83 -24.24 6.49
N ALA A 155 -0.32 -24.28 5.25
CA ALA A 155 1.04 -23.83 4.94
C ALA A 155 1.21 -22.32 5.21
N ALA A 156 0.22 -21.51 4.86
CA ALA A 156 0.21 -20.08 5.19
C ALA A 156 0.17 -19.84 6.70
N LEU A 157 -0.69 -20.55 7.44
CA LEU A 157 -0.78 -20.46 8.91
C LEU A 157 0.50 -20.91 9.60
N GLU A 158 1.22 -21.88 9.04
CA GLU A 158 2.51 -22.32 9.55
C GLU A 158 3.55 -21.19 9.50
N ASP A 159 3.62 -20.42 8.41
CA ASP A 159 4.55 -19.28 8.29
C ASP A 159 4.28 -18.18 9.33
N PHE A 160 3.10 -18.10 9.93
CA PHE A 160 2.86 -17.17 11.04
C PHE A 160 3.50 -17.65 12.35
N GLY A 161 3.48 -18.96 12.64
CA GLY A 161 3.71 -19.49 13.99
C GLY A 161 4.66 -20.68 14.08
N ARG A 162 5.40 -21.02 13.01
CA ARG A 162 6.30 -22.18 12.96
C ARG A 162 7.26 -22.21 14.15
N PRO A 163 7.40 -23.38 14.84
CA PRO A 163 8.27 -23.48 16.01
C PRO A 163 9.75 -23.69 15.67
N ASP A 164 10.07 -24.25 14.51
CA ASP A 164 11.44 -24.49 14.08
C ASP A 164 12.03 -23.30 13.29
N GLU A 165 13.23 -23.47 12.73
CA GLU A 165 13.95 -22.42 11.99
C GLU A 165 13.82 -22.57 10.46
N THR A 166 12.86 -23.36 9.98
CA THR A 166 12.57 -23.46 8.55
C THR A 166 12.09 -22.09 8.06
N PRO A 167 12.69 -21.55 6.97
CA PRO A 167 12.27 -20.28 6.41
C PRO A 167 10.79 -20.24 6.03
N CYS A 168 10.19 -19.05 6.11
CA CYS A 168 8.82 -18.83 5.65
C CYS A 168 8.69 -19.24 4.17
N GLN A 169 7.80 -20.19 3.89
CA GLN A 169 7.61 -20.76 2.57
C GLN A 169 7.11 -19.73 1.54
N PHE A 170 6.19 -18.85 1.95
CA PHE A 170 5.67 -17.77 1.09
C PHE A 170 6.72 -16.70 0.76
N LEU A 171 7.79 -16.59 1.54
CA LEU A 171 8.92 -15.72 1.18
C LEU A 171 9.84 -16.41 0.18
N VAL A 172 10.32 -17.61 0.52
CA VAL A 172 11.36 -18.29 -0.29
C VAL A 172 10.87 -18.72 -1.67
N SER A 173 9.56 -18.89 -1.85
CA SER A 173 8.94 -19.25 -3.12
C SER A 173 8.76 -18.07 -4.09
N ASN A 174 8.78 -16.82 -3.58
CA ASN A 174 8.53 -15.61 -4.36
C ASN A 174 9.78 -14.75 -4.63
N ILE A 175 10.97 -15.19 -4.18
CA ILE A 175 12.23 -14.46 -4.38
C ILE A 175 13.19 -15.18 -5.33
N THR A 176 14.19 -14.46 -5.83
CA THR A 176 15.29 -15.07 -6.59
C THR A 176 16.22 -15.88 -5.68
N GLU A 177 16.96 -16.83 -6.25
CA GLU A 177 18.03 -17.53 -5.52
C GLU A 177 19.12 -16.56 -4.99
N GLY A 178 19.37 -15.46 -5.72
CA GLY A 178 20.29 -14.41 -5.27
C GLY A 178 19.84 -13.72 -3.99
N ARG A 179 18.54 -13.39 -3.88
CA ARG A 179 17.93 -12.86 -2.66
C ARG A 179 17.95 -13.87 -1.53
N LYS A 180 17.56 -15.13 -1.79
CA LYS A 180 17.59 -16.20 -0.79
C LYS A 180 18.99 -16.40 -0.21
N ALA A 181 20.01 -16.46 -1.06
CA ALA A 181 21.41 -16.54 -0.64
C ALA A 181 21.84 -15.32 0.19
N LYS A 182 21.42 -14.12 -0.21
CA LYS A 182 21.69 -12.88 0.53
C LYS A 182 21.06 -12.89 1.93
N PHE A 183 19.80 -13.29 2.04
CA PHE A 183 19.09 -13.31 3.32
C PHE A 183 19.64 -14.37 4.28
N ASN A 184 20.05 -15.53 3.76
CA ASN A 184 20.77 -16.54 4.54
C ASN A 184 22.13 -16.01 5.01
N HIS A 185 22.90 -15.37 4.12
CA HIS A 185 24.22 -14.83 4.47
C HIS A 185 24.14 -13.73 5.55
N CYS A 186 23.10 -12.90 5.51
CA CYS A 186 22.87 -11.83 6.47
C CYS A 186 22.07 -12.27 7.71
N ASP A 187 21.65 -13.53 7.81
CA ASP A 187 20.81 -14.07 8.88
C ASP A 187 19.49 -13.28 9.09
N VAL A 188 18.89 -12.82 8.00
CA VAL A 188 17.64 -12.04 8.00
C VAL A 188 16.47 -12.78 7.39
N LEU A 189 16.60 -14.07 7.08
CA LEU A 189 15.51 -14.87 6.57
C LEU A 189 14.55 -15.26 7.72
N PRO A 190 13.29 -14.78 7.74
CA PRO A 190 12.35 -15.12 8.81
C PRO A 190 11.90 -16.58 8.72
N SER A 191 11.81 -17.25 9.87
CA SER A 191 11.23 -18.59 10.02
C SER A 191 9.75 -18.56 10.46
N SER A 192 9.33 -17.47 11.11
CA SER A 192 7.94 -17.20 11.47
C SER A 192 7.69 -15.69 11.50
N ILE A 193 6.52 -15.26 11.01
CA ILE A 193 6.11 -13.84 10.98
C ILE A 193 5.95 -13.31 12.41
N ASP A 194 5.14 -13.96 13.24
CA ASP A 194 4.85 -13.45 14.60
C ASP A 194 6.05 -13.56 15.52
N ARG A 195 6.80 -14.67 15.44
CA ARG A 195 8.01 -14.84 16.24
C ARG A 195 9.04 -13.76 15.92
N THR A 196 9.19 -13.40 14.65
CA THR A 196 10.09 -12.32 14.23
C THR A 196 9.69 -10.98 14.86
N ILE A 197 8.40 -10.64 14.83
CA ILE A 197 7.86 -9.42 15.45
C ILE A 197 8.12 -9.42 16.96
N VAL A 198 7.79 -10.53 17.64
CA VAL A 198 8.00 -10.68 19.10
C VAL A 198 9.48 -10.57 19.47
N GLN A 199 10.36 -11.24 18.72
CA GLN A 199 11.80 -11.19 18.96
C GLN A 199 12.37 -9.79 18.77
N MET A 200 11.95 -9.06 17.73
CA MET A 200 12.37 -7.67 17.52
C MET A 200 11.87 -6.77 18.66
N LEU A 201 10.63 -6.95 19.15
CA LEU A 201 10.11 -6.17 20.28
C LEU A 201 10.91 -6.44 21.55
N ALA A 202 11.28 -7.70 21.79
CA ALA A 202 12.17 -8.11 22.88
C ALA A 202 13.57 -7.51 22.73
N GLN A 203 14.17 -7.59 21.55
CA GLN A 203 15.51 -7.07 21.25
C GLN A 203 15.61 -5.55 21.45
N THR A 204 14.51 -4.82 21.25
CA THR A 204 14.47 -3.36 21.40
C THR A 204 14.13 -2.88 22.81
N THR A 205 13.86 -3.75 23.80
CA THR A 205 13.54 -3.31 25.16
C THR A 205 14.76 -2.72 25.90
N MET A 206 14.51 -2.11 27.07
CA MET A 206 15.59 -1.56 27.90
C MET A 206 16.57 -2.67 28.32
N GLY A 207 17.88 -2.38 28.28
CA GLY A 207 18.95 -3.31 28.65
C GLY A 207 19.29 -4.35 27.58
N MET A 208 18.59 -4.35 26.44
CA MET A 208 18.83 -5.26 25.33
C MET A 208 19.75 -4.62 24.28
N ASP A 209 19.60 -5.02 23.02
CA ASP A 209 20.57 -4.78 21.97
C ASP A 209 20.92 -3.31 21.78
N ASN A 210 22.21 -3.05 21.64
CA ASN A 210 22.81 -1.73 21.53
C ASN A 210 23.73 -1.65 20.31
N ASP A 211 23.74 -2.66 19.43
CA ASP A 211 24.42 -2.64 18.14
C ASP A 211 23.46 -2.14 17.05
N PRO A 212 23.75 -1.02 16.35
CA PRO A 212 22.85 -0.47 15.35
C PRO A 212 22.73 -1.33 14.09
N VAL A 213 23.76 -2.09 13.71
CA VAL A 213 23.69 -2.99 12.55
C VAL A 213 22.78 -4.16 12.88
N ASN A 214 22.96 -4.77 14.06
CA ASN A 214 22.15 -5.90 14.51
C ASN A 214 20.67 -5.51 14.69
N LEU A 215 20.40 -4.33 15.26
CA LEU A 215 19.05 -3.77 15.36
C LEU A 215 18.40 -3.57 13.99
N ILE A 216 19.11 -2.95 13.04
CA ILE A 216 18.56 -2.71 11.69
C ILE A 216 18.34 -4.02 10.95
N PHE A 217 19.21 -5.02 11.11
CA PHE A 217 19.03 -6.34 10.50
C PHE A 217 17.80 -7.06 11.07
N ALA A 218 17.51 -6.92 12.37
CA ALA A 218 16.26 -7.40 12.94
C ALA A 218 15.03 -6.68 12.36
N GLY A 219 15.14 -5.37 12.10
CA GLY A 219 14.12 -4.60 11.38
C GLY A 219 13.91 -5.07 9.93
N ILE A 220 14.99 -5.40 9.22
CA ILE A 220 14.94 -5.98 7.88
C ILE A 220 14.27 -7.36 7.90
N LYS A 221 14.65 -8.24 8.83
CA LYS A 221 14.00 -9.55 9.02
C LYS A 221 12.50 -9.39 9.28
N THR A 222 12.13 -8.42 10.12
CA THR A 222 10.73 -8.06 10.41
C THR A 222 9.99 -7.53 9.17
N SER A 223 10.67 -6.78 8.31
CA SER A 223 10.10 -6.25 7.08
C SER A 223 10.01 -7.30 5.96
N LEU A 224 10.87 -8.33 5.99
CA LEU A 224 10.69 -9.53 5.15
C LEU A 224 9.52 -10.38 5.63
N ALA A 225 9.25 -10.42 6.94
CA ALA A 225 8.03 -11.03 7.48
C ALA A 225 6.76 -10.23 7.11
N ASP A 226 6.83 -8.90 7.08
CA ASP A 226 5.77 -8.04 6.51
C ASP A 226 5.47 -8.40 5.05
N TYR A 227 6.52 -8.52 4.23
CA TYR A 227 6.41 -8.97 2.84
C TYR A 227 5.75 -10.35 2.72
N THR A 228 6.12 -11.33 3.56
CA THR A 228 5.46 -12.64 3.60
C THR A 228 3.96 -12.50 3.89
N GLY A 229 3.59 -11.68 4.88
CA GLY A 229 2.19 -11.43 5.23
C GLY A 229 1.40 -10.76 4.10
N MET A 230 2.01 -9.83 3.37
CA MET A 230 1.42 -9.22 2.18
C MET A 230 1.19 -10.25 1.06
N HIS A 231 2.17 -11.13 0.79
CA HIS A 231 2.02 -12.19 -0.21
C HIS A 231 0.86 -13.14 0.12
N ILE A 232 0.81 -13.62 1.36
CA ILE A 232 -0.29 -14.47 1.83
C ILE A 232 -1.63 -13.76 1.65
N ALA A 233 -1.72 -12.48 2.03
CA ALA A 233 -2.96 -11.71 1.89
C ALA A 233 -3.39 -11.59 0.42
N THR A 234 -2.47 -11.22 -0.47
CA THR A 234 -2.76 -11.07 -1.90
C THR A 234 -3.18 -12.39 -2.55
N ASP A 235 -2.38 -13.45 -2.36
CA ASP A 235 -2.66 -14.76 -2.96
C ASP A 235 -4.00 -15.32 -2.51
N ILE A 236 -4.29 -15.26 -1.21
CA ILE A 236 -5.53 -15.82 -0.66
C ILE A 236 -6.73 -14.94 -1.01
N SER A 237 -6.56 -13.61 -1.09
CA SER A 237 -7.62 -12.74 -1.59
C SER A 237 -8.01 -13.10 -3.02
N ASP A 238 -7.03 -13.37 -3.89
CA ASP A 238 -7.33 -13.77 -5.27
C ASP A 238 -8.02 -15.13 -5.35
N ILE A 239 -7.65 -16.09 -4.49
CA ILE A 239 -8.31 -17.40 -4.42
C ILE A 239 -9.79 -17.28 -4.02
N ILE A 240 -10.10 -16.38 -3.07
CA ILE A 240 -11.45 -16.26 -2.47
C ILE A 240 -12.34 -15.26 -3.22
N PHE A 241 -11.76 -14.21 -3.81
CA PHE A 241 -12.51 -13.10 -4.42
C PHE A 241 -12.23 -12.93 -5.92
N GLY A 242 -11.31 -13.70 -6.49
CA GLY A 242 -10.92 -13.65 -7.89
C GLY A 242 -9.71 -12.73 -8.12
N ILE A 243 -8.94 -13.03 -9.16
CA ILE A 243 -7.84 -12.16 -9.60
C ILE A 243 -8.43 -10.87 -10.19
N PRO A 244 -7.93 -9.68 -9.82
CA PRO A 244 -8.35 -8.43 -10.45
C PRO A 244 -8.09 -8.42 -11.97
N GLU A 245 -9.07 -7.92 -12.73
CA GLU A 245 -9.01 -7.77 -14.19
C GLU A 245 -9.17 -6.30 -14.62
N PRO A 246 -8.66 -5.91 -15.81
CA PRO A 246 -8.80 -4.56 -16.33
C PRO A 246 -10.25 -4.05 -16.32
N THR A 247 -10.53 -3.11 -15.42
CA THR A 247 -11.89 -2.64 -15.12
C THR A 247 -11.99 -1.12 -15.27
N VAL A 248 -13.10 -0.65 -15.88
CA VAL A 248 -13.42 0.78 -15.99
C VAL A 248 -14.30 1.21 -14.83
N SER A 249 -13.90 2.27 -14.15
CA SER A 249 -14.64 2.87 -13.03
C SER A 249 -14.43 4.40 -13.01
N GLU A 250 -14.75 5.05 -11.89
CA GLU A 250 -14.55 6.47 -11.64
C GLU A 250 -13.94 6.71 -10.26
N ALA A 251 -13.24 7.83 -10.10
CA ALA A 251 -12.65 8.24 -8.83
C ALA A 251 -12.83 9.73 -8.52
N ASN A 252 -12.69 10.06 -7.24
CA ASN A 252 -12.84 11.35 -6.55
C ASN A 252 -14.26 11.61 -6.00
N LEU A 253 -14.43 12.61 -5.13
CA LEU A 253 -15.65 12.82 -4.33
C LEU A 253 -16.92 12.99 -5.18
N GLY A 254 -16.80 13.39 -6.45
CA GLY A 254 -17.92 13.51 -7.38
C GLY A 254 -18.60 12.18 -7.75
N VAL A 255 -18.05 11.03 -7.35
CA VAL A 255 -18.71 9.71 -7.50
C VAL A 255 -19.79 9.46 -6.44
N ILE A 256 -19.86 10.29 -5.39
CA ILE A 256 -20.93 10.26 -4.41
C ILE A 256 -22.16 10.94 -5.03
N ASP A 257 -23.32 10.27 -5.05
CA ASP A 257 -24.51 10.80 -5.73
C ASP A 257 -25.63 11.14 -4.72
N PRO A 258 -26.08 12.40 -4.63
CA PRO A 258 -27.20 12.79 -3.76
C PRO A 258 -28.51 12.01 -3.99
N GLU A 259 -28.73 11.42 -5.16
CA GLU A 259 -29.93 10.65 -5.49
C GLU A 259 -29.81 9.17 -5.12
N TYR A 260 -28.63 8.69 -4.72
CA TYR A 260 -28.39 7.31 -4.27
C TYR A 260 -28.24 7.23 -2.75
N VAL A 261 -28.43 6.02 -2.21
CA VAL A 261 -27.94 5.66 -0.88
C VAL A 261 -26.45 5.42 -0.99
N ASN A 262 -25.62 6.28 -0.40
CA ASN A 262 -24.17 6.18 -0.53
C ASN A 262 -23.58 5.42 0.67
N VAL A 263 -22.98 4.27 0.39
CA VAL A 263 -22.32 3.40 1.37
C VAL A 263 -20.82 3.41 1.11
N ALA A 264 -20.05 4.04 2.00
CA ALA A 264 -18.60 4.05 1.92
C ALA A 264 -18.00 2.82 2.60
N THR A 265 -17.21 2.03 1.89
CA THR A 265 -16.37 0.97 2.47
C THR A 265 -14.96 1.52 2.68
N HIS A 266 -14.47 1.49 3.92
CA HIS A 266 -13.19 2.10 4.27
C HIS A 266 -12.34 1.21 5.18
N GLY A 267 -11.06 1.06 4.84
CA GLY A 267 -10.09 0.29 5.60
C GLY A 267 -9.31 -0.65 4.68
N HIS A 268 -9.22 -1.95 4.97
CA HIS A 268 -8.19 -2.80 4.34
C HIS A 268 -8.59 -4.19 3.85
N ASN A 269 -9.43 -4.93 4.57
CA ASN A 269 -9.63 -6.35 4.32
C ASN A 269 -10.86 -6.57 3.41
N PRO A 270 -10.74 -7.29 2.28
CA PRO A 270 -11.84 -7.48 1.34
C PRO A 270 -12.96 -8.37 1.90
N THR A 271 -12.68 -9.17 2.92
CA THR A 271 -13.65 -10.09 3.57
C THR A 271 -14.93 -9.38 4.00
N LEU A 272 -14.81 -8.17 4.56
CA LEU A 272 -15.95 -7.33 4.89
C LEU A 272 -16.58 -6.68 3.65
N SER A 273 -15.75 -6.05 2.82
CA SER A 273 -16.23 -5.10 1.83
C SER A 273 -16.89 -5.77 0.63
N GLU A 274 -16.44 -6.97 0.26
CA GLU A 274 -17.08 -7.86 -0.73
C GLU A 274 -18.51 -8.21 -0.29
N MET A 275 -18.72 -8.51 0.99
CA MET A 275 -20.05 -8.79 1.54
C MET A 275 -20.95 -7.54 1.52
N VAL A 276 -20.38 -6.36 1.75
CA VAL A 276 -21.13 -5.08 1.63
C VAL A 276 -21.57 -4.83 0.19
N VAL A 277 -20.71 -5.10 -0.80
CA VAL A 277 -21.08 -4.99 -2.23
C VAL A 277 -22.21 -5.97 -2.56
N ARG A 278 -22.10 -7.22 -2.12
CA ARG A 278 -23.15 -8.23 -2.33
C ARG A 278 -24.47 -7.82 -1.67
N ALA A 279 -24.42 -7.31 -0.43
CA ALA A 279 -25.61 -6.83 0.28
C ALA A 279 -26.24 -5.60 -0.37
N ALA A 280 -25.43 -4.69 -0.90
CA ALA A 280 -25.91 -3.53 -1.66
C ALA A 280 -26.64 -3.95 -2.95
N ARG A 281 -26.17 -5.00 -3.64
CA ARG A 281 -26.87 -5.57 -4.80
C ARG A 281 -28.23 -6.16 -4.39
N GLU A 282 -28.26 -6.96 -3.33
CA GLU A 282 -29.48 -7.60 -2.80
C GLU A 282 -30.55 -6.58 -2.35
N LEU A 283 -30.11 -5.50 -1.70
CA LEU A 283 -31.01 -4.51 -1.09
C LEU A 283 -31.33 -3.32 -2.02
N ASN A 284 -30.88 -3.35 -3.27
CA ASN A 284 -31.01 -2.23 -4.20
C ASN A 284 -32.48 -1.82 -4.46
N ASP A 285 -33.39 -2.78 -4.56
CA ASP A 285 -34.81 -2.50 -4.77
C ASP A 285 -35.48 -1.91 -3.53
N LYS A 286 -34.99 -2.24 -2.32
CA LYS A 286 -35.41 -1.53 -1.10
C LYS A 286 -34.99 -0.06 -1.15
N ALA A 287 -33.78 0.25 -1.60
CA ALA A 287 -33.35 1.65 -1.77
C ALA A 287 -34.24 2.42 -2.75
N LYS A 288 -34.62 1.80 -3.88
CA LYS A 288 -35.55 2.40 -4.85
C LYS A 288 -36.93 2.66 -4.26
N ALA A 289 -37.45 1.74 -3.45
CA ALA A 289 -38.73 1.93 -2.75
C ALA A 289 -38.70 3.11 -1.75
N LEU A 290 -37.50 3.51 -1.29
CA LEU A 290 -37.29 4.70 -0.44
C LEU A 290 -37.10 6.01 -1.24
N GLY A 291 -37.19 5.96 -2.57
CA GLY A 291 -37.04 7.12 -3.44
C GLY A 291 -35.59 7.40 -3.88
N ALA A 292 -34.63 6.55 -3.53
CA ALA A 292 -33.29 6.61 -4.11
C ALA A 292 -33.26 6.01 -5.53
N LYS A 293 -32.26 6.36 -6.34
CA LYS A 293 -32.02 5.67 -7.63
C LYS A 293 -31.47 4.25 -7.45
N GLY A 294 -30.86 3.98 -6.30
CA GLY A 294 -30.29 2.70 -5.92
C GLY A 294 -29.31 2.86 -4.77
N ILE A 295 -28.47 1.85 -4.56
CA ILE A 295 -27.34 1.90 -3.62
C ILE A 295 -26.05 2.13 -4.41
N ASN A 296 -25.27 3.12 -3.98
CA ASN A 296 -23.97 3.46 -4.52
C ASN A 296 -22.89 3.10 -3.49
N VAL A 297 -22.13 2.05 -3.77
CA VAL A 297 -20.98 1.67 -2.94
C VAL A 297 -19.75 2.41 -3.43
N VAL A 298 -19.04 3.09 -2.53
CA VAL A 298 -17.80 3.81 -2.83
C VAL A 298 -16.67 3.38 -1.90
N GLY A 299 -15.47 3.25 -2.43
CA GLY A 299 -14.28 2.83 -1.70
C GLY A 299 -13.43 3.98 -1.17
N ILE A 300 -12.82 3.78 0.01
CA ILE A 300 -11.80 4.66 0.59
C ILE A 300 -10.62 3.82 1.11
N CYS A 301 -9.39 4.20 0.75
CA CYS A 301 -8.16 3.46 1.09
C CYS A 301 -8.12 2.03 0.51
N CYS A 302 -7.45 1.08 1.17
CA CYS A 302 -7.00 -0.16 0.55
C CYS A 302 -8.15 -1.14 0.28
N THR A 303 -9.18 -1.25 1.14
CA THR A 303 -10.39 -2.05 0.83
C THR A 303 -11.16 -1.49 -0.38
N GLY A 304 -11.13 -0.17 -0.59
CA GLY A 304 -11.68 0.42 -1.82
C GLY A 304 -10.87 0.02 -3.06
N ASN A 305 -9.54 -0.08 -2.94
CA ASN A 305 -8.68 -0.54 -4.03
C ASN A 305 -8.88 -2.03 -4.34
N GLU A 306 -9.15 -2.87 -3.33
CA GLU A 306 -9.53 -4.28 -3.53
C GLU A 306 -10.78 -4.40 -4.39
N LEU A 307 -11.83 -3.63 -4.05
CA LEU A 307 -13.11 -3.66 -4.75
C LEU A 307 -13.06 -3.00 -6.13
N LEU A 308 -12.18 -2.02 -6.36
CA LEU A 308 -12.07 -1.35 -7.65
C LEU A 308 -11.74 -2.34 -8.77
N GLY A 309 -10.74 -3.21 -8.55
CA GLY A 309 -10.25 -4.14 -9.57
C GLY A 309 -11.09 -5.41 -9.71
N ARG A 310 -11.90 -5.76 -8.70
CA ARG A 310 -12.74 -6.97 -8.70
C ARG A 310 -14.20 -6.69 -9.03
N GLU A 311 -14.72 -5.57 -8.52
CA GLU A 311 -16.15 -5.24 -8.54
C GLU A 311 -16.47 -3.92 -9.25
N GLY A 312 -15.45 -3.18 -9.71
CA GLY A 312 -15.63 -1.90 -10.40
C GLY A 312 -16.10 -0.76 -9.51
N VAL A 313 -16.00 -0.91 -8.19
CA VAL A 313 -16.43 0.09 -7.20
C VAL A 313 -15.69 1.42 -7.37
N TYR A 314 -16.43 2.53 -7.28
CA TYR A 314 -15.86 3.87 -7.40
C TYR A 314 -14.93 4.22 -6.24
N LEU A 315 -13.82 4.89 -6.49
CA LEU A 315 -12.92 5.38 -5.43
C LEU A 315 -13.23 6.82 -5.04
N ALA A 316 -13.97 7.05 -3.96
CA ALA A 316 -14.35 8.41 -3.57
C ALA A 316 -13.19 9.23 -2.98
N ALA A 317 -12.38 8.62 -2.12
CA ALA A 317 -11.34 9.31 -1.37
C ALA A 317 -10.12 8.42 -1.08
N ASN A 318 -9.02 9.06 -0.67
CA ASN A 318 -7.83 8.40 -0.14
C ASN A 318 -7.58 8.84 1.31
N GLN A 319 -6.45 8.44 1.90
CA GLN A 319 -6.21 8.52 3.35
C GLN A 319 -6.47 9.91 3.94
N ALA A 320 -5.97 10.99 3.33
CA ALA A 320 -6.13 12.33 3.89
C ALA A 320 -7.54 12.94 3.72
N SER A 321 -8.30 12.47 2.72
CA SER A 321 -9.61 13.03 2.35
C SER A 321 -10.81 12.23 2.88
N GLN A 322 -10.58 11.24 3.74
CA GLN A 322 -11.63 10.36 4.28
C GLN A 322 -12.74 11.11 5.05
N GLU A 323 -12.40 12.16 5.82
CA GLU A 323 -13.38 13.00 6.50
C GLU A 323 -14.19 13.85 5.51
N LEU A 324 -13.56 14.26 4.41
CA LEU A 324 -14.18 15.12 3.40
C LEU A 324 -15.28 14.38 2.62
N ALA A 325 -15.17 13.05 2.48
CA ALA A 325 -16.24 12.23 1.93
C ALA A 325 -17.54 12.36 2.75
N ILE A 326 -17.44 12.30 4.08
CA ILE A 326 -18.59 12.52 4.98
C ILE A 326 -19.10 13.96 4.85
N MET A 327 -18.18 14.94 4.79
CA MET A 327 -18.53 16.36 4.72
C MET A 327 -19.25 16.76 3.42
N THR A 328 -19.27 15.91 2.39
CA THR A 328 -20.20 16.11 1.25
C THR A 328 -21.67 16.14 1.70
N GLY A 329 -21.98 15.61 2.89
CA GLY A 329 -23.34 15.51 3.43
C GLY A 329 -24.19 14.45 2.75
N ALA A 330 -23.63 13.64 1.85
CA ALA A 330 -24.35 12.65 1.06
C ALA A 330 -23.98 11.19 1.40
N VAL A 331 -22.96 10.93 2.22
CA VAL A 331 -22.63 9.58 2.69
C VAL A 331 -23.60 9.16 3.80
N ASP A 332 -24.32 8.05 3.62
CA ASP A 332 -25.32 7.59 4.59
C ASP A 332 -24.72 6.63 5.62
N ALA A 333 -23.78 5.79 5.18
CA ALA A 333 -22.99 4.97 6.08
C ALA A 333 -21.52 4.93 5.62
N ILE A 334 -20.63 4.90 6.59
CA ILE A 334 -19.22 4.55 6.40
C ILE A 334 -18.94 3.31 7.24
N ILE A 335 -18.68 2.20 6.57
CA ILE A 335 -18.47 0.88 7.15
C ILE A 335 -16.96 0.62 7.15
N VAL A 336 -16.40 0.38 8.35
CA VAL A 336 -14.95 0.33 8.56
C VAL A 336 -14.49 -0.91 9.30
N ASP A 337 -13.34 -1.46 8.88
CA ASP A 337 -12.66 -2.58 9.54
C ASP A 337 -11.46 -2.12 10.38
N ILE A 338 -10.25 -2.10 9.80
CA ILE A 338 -8.97 -1.94 10.47
C ILE A 338 -8.06 -0.99 9.68
N GLN A 339 -7.15 -0.32 10.39
CA GLN A 339 -6.00 0.44 9.88
C GLN A 339 -6.36 1.68 9.01
N CYS A 340 -5.54 2.74 9.09
CA CYS A 340 -5.70 4.03 8.39
C CYS A 340 -7.03 4.79 8.58
N ILE A 341 -7.95 4.28 9.41
CA ILE A 341 -9.22 4.90 9.75
C ILE A 341 -8.99 5.98 10.82
N MET A 342 -9.33 7.21 10.50
CA MET A 342 -9.22 8.31 11.47
C MET A 342 -10.34 8.19 12.52
N PRO A 343 -10.03 8.12 13.82
CA PRO A 343 -11.08 8.06 14.84
C PRO A 343 -11.94 9.34 14.90
N SER A 344 -11.44 10.44 14.33
CA SER A 344 -12.18 11.70 14.16
C SER A 344 -13.33 11.61 13.16
N LEU A 345 -13.45 10.53 12.37
CA LEU A 345 -14.64 10.27 11.56
C LEU A 345 -15.91 10.33 12.41
N LYS A 346 -15.87 9.91 13.68
CA LYS A 346 -17.05 9.94 14.55
C LYS A 346 -17.54 11.37 14.84
N PRO A 347 -16.73 12.29 15.38
CA PRO A 347 -17.10 13.70 15.48
C PRO A 347 -17.58 14.33 14.17
N VAL A 348 -16.97 13.97 13.03
CA VAL A 348 -17.43 14.47 11.72
C VAL A 348 -18.83 13.93 11.39
N CYS A 349 -19.09 12.64 11.61
CA CYS A 349 -20.41 12.04 11.42
C CYS A 349 -21.49 12.71 12.29
N ASP A 350 -21.17 13.15 13.52
CA ASP A 350 -22.12 13.87 14.39
C ASP A 350 -22.60 15.21 13.82
N CYS A 351 -21.85 15.79 12.88
CA CYS A 351 -22.26 17.00 12.17
C CYS A 351 -23.27 16.72 11.04
N PHE A 352 -23.46 15.46 10.66
CA PHE A 352 -24.31 14.99 9.55
C PHE A 352 -25.24 13.86 10.02
N HIS A 353 -25.81 13.10 9.09
CA HIS A 353 -26.66 11.93 9.35
C HIS A 353 -25.90 10.60 9.24
N THR A 354 -24.64 10.65 8.81
CA THR A 354 -23.85 9.47 8.46
C THR A 354 -23.69 8.50 9.63
N ARG A 355 -23.94 7.21 9.37
CA ARG A 355 -23.69 6.13 10.32
C ARG A 355 -22.25 5.63 10.18
N LEU A 356 -21.43 5.86 11.19
CA LEU A 356 -20.12 5.22 11.30
C LEU A 356 -20.29 3.85 11.95
N ILE A 357 -19.93 2.79 11.21
CA ILE A 357 -20.08 1.41 11.63
C ILE A 357 -18.70 0.74 11.66
N THR A 358 -18.24 0.39 12.86
CA THR A 358 -17.00 -0.37 13.07
C THR A 358 -17.32 -1.87 13.12
N THR A 359 -16.48 -2.69 12.50
CA THR A 359 -16.78 -4.13 12.35
C THR A 359 -15.80 -5.06 13.06
N ASN A 360 -14.54 -4.64 13.23
CA ASN A 360 -13.51 -5.49 13.83
C ASN A 360 -13.40 -5.26 15.34
N LYS A 361 -13.37 -6.34 16.13
CA LYS A 361 -13.28 -6.29 17.60
C LYS A 361 -12.03 -5.58 18.14
N MET A 362 -10.94 -5.53 17.37
CA MET A 362 -9.67 -4.88 17.74
C MET A 362 -9.66 -3.39 17.43
N ALA A 363 -10.57 -2.91 16.58
CA ALA A 363 -10.62 -1.53 16.10
C ALA A 363 -12.01 -0.93 16.31
N LYS A 364 -12.25 -0.37 17.50
CA LYS A 364 -13.50 0.30 17.87
C LYS A 364 -13.29 1.80 18.00
N ILE A 365 -14.34 2.58 17.68
CA ILE A 365 -14.35 4.04 17.82
C ILE A 365 -15.47 4.41 18.80
N PRO A 366 -15.18 5.05 19.94
CA PRO A 366 -16.21 5.47 20.88
C PRO A 366 -17.32 6.28 20.22
N GLY A 367 -18.58 5.94 20.52
CA GLY A 367 -19.77 6.55 19.94
C GLY A 367 -20.17 6.02 18.56
N ALA A 368 -19.30 5.30 17.85
CA ALA A 368 -19.68 4.62 16.61
C ALA A 368 -20.59 3.42 16.89
N ILE A 369 -21.38 3.03 15.88
CA ILE A 369 -22.08 1.75 15.91
C ILE A 369 -21.01 0.66 15.77
N HIS A 370 -21.19 -0.45 16.50
CA HIS A 370 -20.31 -1.61 16.38
C HIS A 370 -21.14 -2.84 16.04
N VAL A 371 -20.83 -3.44 14.90
CA VAL A 371 -21.31 -4.76 14.52
C VAL A 371 -20.14 -5.70 14.68
N ASP A 372 -20.22 -6.69 15.57
CA ASP A 372 -19.17 -7.70 15.74
C ASP A 372 -19.21 -8.64 14.54
N PHE A 373 -18.59 -8.24 13.43
CA PHE A 373 -18.64 -8.96 12.16
C PHE A 373 -17.95 -10.31 12.30
N LYS A 374 -18.62 -11.35 11.81
CA LYS A 374 -18.20 -12.74 11.89
C LYS A 374 -18.36 -13.39 10.53
N GLU A 375 -17.39 -14.20 10.18
CA GLU A 375 -17.32 -14.83 8.86
C GLU A 375 -18.46 -15.83 8.65
N GLU A 376 -18.99 -16.43 9.72
CA GLU A 376 -20.12 -17.37 9.66
C GLU A 376 -21.48 -16.70 9.38
N THR A 377 -21.60 -15.40 9.63
CA THR A 377 -22.84 -14.61 9.45
C THR A 377 -22.58 -13.35 8.61
N ALA A 378 -21.56 -13.41 7.76
CA ALA A 378 -20.97 -12.25 7.12
C ALA A 378 -21.98 -11.48 6.25
N PHE A 379 -22.78 -12.20 5.47
CA PHE A 379 -23.77 -11.58 4.59
C PHE A 379 -24.96 -10.99 5.33
N GLU A 380 -25.46 -11.70 6.33
CA GLU A 380 -26.55 -11.23 7.18
C GLU A 380 -26.15 -9.90 7.84
N GLN A 381 -24.94 -9.84 8.39
CA GLN A 381 -24.41 -8.64 9.02
C GLN A 381 -24.12 -7.53 8.00
N ALA A 382 -23.66 -7.86 6.79
CA ALA A 382 -23.52 -6.88 5.71
C ALA A 382 -24.88 -6.28 5.31
N CYS A 383 -25.92 -7.10 5.17
CA CYS A 383 -27.30 -6.65 4.95
C CYS A 383 -27.77 -5.75 6.09
N GLN A 384 -27.52 -6.12 7.35
CA GLN A 384 -27.86 -5.30 8.51
C GLN A 384 -27.20 -3.91 8.43
N MET A 385 -25.91 -3.84 8.06
CA MET A 385 -25.19 -2.56 7.94
C MET A 385 -25.69 -1.71 6.77
N VAL A 386 -26.01 -2.33 5.63
CA VAL A 386 -26.60 -1.63 4.47
C VAL A 386 -28.01 -1.13 4.81
N GLU A 387 -28.81 -1.88 5.57
CA GLU A 387 -30.11 -1.42 6.07
C GLU A 387 -29.98 -0.19 6.98
N MET A 388 -28.94 -0.10 7.82
CA MET A 388 -28.66 1.12 8.58
C MET A 388 -28.38 2.32 7.67
N ALA A 389 -27.75 2.11 6.51
CA ALA A 389 -27.54 3.15 5.51
C ALA A 389 -28.85 3.58 4.83
N LEU A 390 -29.75 2.63 4.55
CA LEU A 390 -31.09 2.92 4.03
C LEU A 390 -31.90 3.81 4.98
N GLU A 391 -31.84 3.54 6.29
CA GLU A 391 -32.50 4.39 7.29
C GLU A 391 -31.86 5.78 7.36
N ALA A 392 -30.54 5.87 7.33
CA ALA A 392 -29.84 7.14 7.32
C ALA A 392 -30.15 7.99 6.08
N TYR A 393 -30.37 7.38 4.91
CA TYR A 393 -30.80 8.10 3.70
C TYR A 393 -32.11 8.88 3.88
N LYS A 394 -33.06 8.33 4.66
CA LYS A 394 -34.33 9.00 4.99
C LYS A 394 -34.12 10.20 5.90
N GLU A 395 -33.15 10.11 6.80
CA GLU A 395 -32.78 11.14 7.77
C GLU A 395 -31.84 12.20 7.19
N ARG A 396 -31.32 11.99 5.97
CA ARG A 396 -30.37 12.87 5.31
C ARG A 396 -30.89 14.31 5.24
N ASP A 397 -30.17 15.21 5.90
CA ASP A 397 -30.39 16.66 5.76
C ASP A 397 -29.92 17.13 4.39
N ARG A 398 -30.87 17.21 3.45
CA ARG A 398 -30.62 17.62 2.07
C ARG A 398 -30.04 19.02 1.96
N SER A 399 -30.23 19.89 2.96
CA SER A 399 -29.65 21.24 2.96
C SER A 399 -28.13 21.25 3.18
N LYS A 400 -27.59 20.20 3.80
CA LYS A 400 -26.15 20.03 4.03
C LYS A 400 -25.43 19.38 2.85
N VAL A 401 -26.15 18.78 1.91
CA VAL A 401 -25.55 18.11 0.75
C VAL A 401 -24.83 19.12 -0.14
N ALA A 402 -23.53 18.93 -0.36
CA ALA A 402 -22.82 19.48 -1.51
C ALA A 402 -21.71 18.52 -1.93
N VAL A 403 -22.00 17.76 -2.97
CA VAL A 403 -21.01 16.94 -3.65
C VAL A 403 -20.31 17.82 -4.68
N PRO A 404 -18.97 17.93 -4.65
CA PRO A 404 -18.23 18.64 -5.70
C PRO A 404 -18.30 17.87 -7.03
N PRO A 405 -18.38 18.54 -8.19
CA PRO A 405 -18.56 17.88 -9.49
C PRO A 405 -17.27 17.22 -10.04
N HIS A 406 -16.26 17.04 -9.19
CA HIS A 406 -14.94 16.57 -9.59
C HIS A 406 -14.86 15.05 -9.49
N LYS A 407 -14.79 14.39 -10.65
CA LYS A 407 -14.49 12.96 -10.80
C LYS A 407 -13.75 12.70 -12.11
N ASN A 408 -13.05 11.57 -12.19
CA ASN A 408 -12.32 11.13 -13.39
C ASN A 408 -12.60 9.66 -13.70
N LYS A 409 -12.61 9.30 -14.99
CA LYS A 409 -12.58 7.90 -15.45
C LYS A 409 -11.29 7.23 -14.95
N VAL A 410 -11.37 5.95 -14.64
CA VAL A 410 -10.27 5.12 -14.18
C VAL A 410 -10.28 3.80 -14.94
N ILE A 411 -9.14 3.39 -15.49
CA ILE A 411 -8.89 2.02 -15.92
C ILE A 411 -7.92 1.41 -14.89
N ALA A 412 -8.36 0.40 -14.15
CA ALA A 412 -7.63 -0.22 -13.04
C ALA A 412 -7.70 -1.76 -13.10
N GLY A 413 -7.28 -2.46 -12.05
CA GLY A 413 -7.35 -3.93 -11.99
C GLY A 413 -6.22 -4.63 -12.75
N PHE A 414 -5.04 -4.02 -12.80
CA PHE A 414 -3.86 -4.63 -13.41
C PHE A 414 -3.11 -5.50 -12.40
N SER A 415 -3.68 -6.68 -12.13
CA SER A 415 -2.93 -7.78 -11.50
C SER A 415 -1.66 -8.11 -12.31
N LEU A 416 -0.74 -8.90 -11.73
CA LEU A 416 0.44 -9.32 -12.49
C LEU A 416 0.02 -10.19 -13.68
N GLU A 417 -0.98 -11.04 -13.47
CA GLU A 417 -1.62 -11.87 -14.48
C GLU A 417 -2.17 -11.02 -15.62
N ALA A 418 -2.96 -9.97 -15.32
CA ALA A 418 -3.48 -9.05 -16.33
C ALA A 418 -2.36 -8.30 -17.09
N LEU A 419 -1.28 -7.90 -16.41
CA LEU A 419 -0.12 -7.28 -17.08
C LEU A 419 0.58 -8.28 -18.02
N LEU A 420 0.77 -9.52 -17.58
CA LEU A 420 1.38 -10.56 -18.41
C LEU A 420 0.48 -10.91 -19.61
N ASP A 421 -0.83 -10.89 -19.46
CA ASP A 421 -1.78 -11.09 -20.56
C ASP A 421 -1.64 -9.99 -21.62
N LEU A 422 -1.51 -8.71 -21.20
CA LEU A 422 -1.24 -7.61 -22.13
C LEU A 422 0.05 -7.83 -22.91
N PHE A 423 1.10 -8.30 -22.25
CA PHE A 423 2.37 -8.57 -22.91
C PHE A 423 2.32 -9.82 -23.79
N ARG A 424 1.50 -10.81 -23.43
CA ARG A 424 1.32 -12.06 -24.19
C ARG A 424 0.77 -11.82 -25.60
N ALA A 425 0.00 -10.75 -25.78
CA ALA A 425 -0.47 -10.33 -27.12
C ALA A 425 0.67 -9.96 -28.08
N ILE A 426 1.85 -9.58 -27.57
CA ILE A 426 3.05 -9.27 -28.37
C ILE A 426 4.02 -10.46 -28.39
N ASN A 427 4.28 -11.06 -27.24
CA ASN A 427 5.16 -12.22 -27.11
C ASN A 427 4.45 -13.35 -26.34
N PRO A 428 3.76 -14.27 -27.04
CA PRO A 428 3.02 -15.36 -26.41
C PRO A 428 3.89 -16.33 -25.61
N ASP A 429 5.10 -16.59 -26.09
CA ASP A 429 6.01 -17.60 -25.53
C ASP A 429 6.74 -17.07 -24.28
N ASN A 430 7.00 -15.76 -24.23
CA ASN A 430 7.64 -15.12 -23.09
C ASN A 430 7.12 -13.69 -22.86
N PRO A 431 5.96 -13.51 -22.21
CA PRO A 431 5.32 -12.21 -22.08
C PRO A 431 6.18 -11.15 -21.40
N ILE A 432 6.86 -11.50 -20.30
CA ILE A 432 7.66 -10.51 -19.54
C ILE A 432 8.80 -9.91 -20.37
N GLN A 433 9.27 -10.64 -21.40
CA GLN A 433 10.32 -10.19 -22.31
C GLN A 433 9.96 -8.88 -23.02
N VAL A 434 8.67 -8.62 -23.28
CA VAL A 434 8.19 -7.38 -23.91
C VAL A 434 8.62 -6.14 -23.11
N LEU A 435 8.52 -6.21 -21.78
CA LEU A 435 8.90 -5.13 -20.89
C LEU A 435 10.42 -5.06 -20.72
N THR A 436 11.09 -6.20 -20.52
CA THR A 436 12.54 -6.21 -20.31
C THR A 436 13.31 -5.78 -21.55
N ASP A 437 12.88 -6.18 -22.75
CA ASP A 437 13.51 -5.79 -24.01
C ASP A 437 13.32 -4.30 -24.29
N ALA A 438 12.14 -3.74 -24.02
CA ALA A 438 11.92 -2.29 -24.13
C ALA A 438 12.88 -1.50 -23.23
N ILE A 439 13.16 -1.99 -22.01
CA ILE A 439 14.13 -1.37 -21.10
C ILE A 439 15.57 -1.55 -21.62
N LEU A 440 15.95 -2.75 -22.05
CA LEU A 440 17.31 -3.05 -22.52
C LEU A 440 17.64 -2.32 -23.84
N ALA A 441 16.64 -2.14 -24.71
CA ALA A 441 16.74 -1.35 -25.93
C ALA A 441 16.80 0.16 -25.69
N GLY A 442 16.49 0.61 -24.46
CA GLY A 442 16.43 2.03 -24.10
C GLY A 442 15.16 2.75 -24.57
N GLU A 443 14.12 2.01 -24.97
CA GLU A 443 12.78 2.56 -25.20
C GLU A 443 12.18 3.02 -23.87
N LEU A 444 12.32 2.22 -22.81
CA LEU A 444 11.92 2.56 -21.45
C LEU A 444 13.14 2.75 -20.56
N ARG A 445 13.09 3.70 -19.62
CA ARG A 445 14.16 3.89 -18.64
C ARG A 445 14.15 2.85 -17.52
N GLY A 446 13.00 2.22 -17.29
CA GLY A 446 12.77 1.25 -16.22
C GLY A 446 11.33 1.31 -15.72
N VAL A 447 11.11 0.68 -14.57
CA VAL A 447 9.82 0.63 -13.88
C VAL A 447 9.88 1.41 -12.57
N ALA A 448 8.81 2.14 -12.25
CA ALA A 448 8.64 2.77 -10.95
C ALA A 448 7.35 2.30 -10.26
N LEU A 449 7.48 1.72 -9.07
CA LEU A 449 6.38 1.41 -8.16
C LEU A 449 6.06 2.62 -7.29
N PHE A 450 4.87 3.16 -7.44
CA PHE A 450 4.31 4.15 -6.53
C PHE A 450 3.46 3.47 -5.45
N CYS A 451 3.77 3.73 -4.18
CA CYS A 451 3.05 3.14 -3.06
C CYS A 451 2.88 4.13 -1.91
N GLY A 452 2.27 3.67 -0.81
CA GLY A 452 2.18 4.42 0.44
C GLY A 452 0.90 5.24 0.61
N CYS A 453 1.02 6.29 1.42
CA CYS A 453 -0.09 7.00 2.06
C CYS A 453 -0.26 8.42 1.51
N ASN A 454 -1.01 9.26 2.22
CA ASN A 454 -0.84 10.71 2.19
C ASN A 454 -0.26 11.17 3.53
N ASN A 455 0.41 12.32 3.54
CA ASN A 455 0.96 12.92 4.75
C ASN A 455 0.87 14.45 4.67
N LEU A 456 0.15 15.04 5.61
CA LEU A 456 -0.16 16.48 5.62
C LEU A 456 1.04 17.40 5.89
N ARG A 457 2.25 16.86 6.10
CA ARG A 457 3.50 17.65 6.03
C ARG A 457 3.78 18.20 4.63
N THR A 458 3.12 17.65 3.62
CA THR A 458 3.07 18.18 2.26
C THR A 458 1.59 18.30 1.85
N PRO A 459 1.23 19.23 0.94
CA PRO A 459 -0.11 19.23 0.39
C PRO A 459 -0.46 17.86 -0.21
N GLN A 460 -1.58 17.28 0.24
CA GLN A 460 -2.08 15.99 -0.21
C GLN A 460 -2.04 15.89 -1.75
N ASP A 461 -1.52 14.75 -2.22
CA ASP A 461 -1.40 14.34 -3.62
C ASP A 461 -0.34 15.13 -4.42
N ARG A 462 0.27 16.18 -3.87
CA ARG A 462 1.29 16.98 -4.57
C ARG A 462 2.51 16.16 -4.91
N ASN A 463 3.10 15.47 -3.93
CA ASN A 463 4.35 14.77 -4.16
C ASN A 463 4.11 13.55 -5.05
N HIS A 464 2.97 12.86 -4.88
CA HIS A 464 2.55 11.78 -5.78
C HIS A 464 2.52 12.24 -7.23
N LEU A 465 1.78 13.31 -7.53
CA LEU A 465 1.53 13.75 -8.90
C LEU A 465 2.73 14.46 -9.54
N THR A 466 3.54 15.20 -8.77
CA THR A 466 4.75 15.85 -9.30
C THR A 466 5.78 14.81 -9.71
N ILE A 467 6.09 13.85 -8.84
CA ILE A 467 7.06 12.79 -9.17
C ILE A 467 6.53 11.94 -10.33
N PHE A 468 5.25 11.55 -10.29
CA PHE A 468 4.62 10.78 -11.37
C PHE A 468 4.82 11.43 -12.74
N ARG A 469 4.46 12.71 -12.88
CA ARG A 469 4.55 13.44 -14.15
C ARG A 469 5.98 13.54 -14.67
N GLU A 470 6.96 13.75 -13.80
CA GLU A 470 8.36 13.78 -14.22
C GLU A 470 8.85 12.40 -14.66
N LEU A 471 8.47 11.31 -13.99
CA LEU A 471 8.90 9.96 -14.39
C LEU A 471 8.28 9.53 -15.73
N VAL A 472 6.98 9.67 -15.92
CA VAL A 472 6.30 9.26 -17.17
C VAL A 472 6.73 10.10 -18.37
N LYS A 473 7.01 11.39 -18.16
CA LYS A 473 7.59 12.29 -19.18
C LYS A 473 8.99 11.83 -19.62
N ASN A 474 9.72 11.15 -18.75
CA ASN A 474 11.04 10.58 -19.00
C ASN A 474 10.98 9.08 -19.26
N ASP A 475 9.91 8.59 -19.90
CA ASP A 475 9.78 7.22 -20.42
C ASP A 475 9.91 6.11 -19.35
N VAL A 476 9.40 6.34 -18.14
CA VAL A 476 9.32 5.32 -17.08
C VAL A 476 7.96 4.65 -17.10
N PHE A 477 7.93 3.32 -17.09
CA PHE A 477 6.68 2.56 -16.92
C PHE A 477 6.25 2.59 -15.45
N VAL A 478 5.04 3.08 -15.18
CA VAL A 478 4.56 3.31 -13.81
C VAL A 478 3.46 2.33 -13.43
N ILE A 479 3.69 1.64 -12.31
CA ILE A 479 2.71 0.85 -11.58
C ILE A 479 2.42 1.52 -10.23
N ALA A 480 1.20 1.40 -9.72
CA ALA A 480 0.81 2.07 -8.48
C ALA A 480 -0.10 1.22 -7.60
N THR A 481 0.07 1.34 -6.29
CA THR A 481 -0.75 0.70 -5.26
C THR A 481 -1.26 1.70 -4.21
N GLY A 482 -2.29 1.28 -3.46
CA GLY A 482 -2.77 1.97 -2.27
C GLY A 482 -3.19 3.43 -2.51
N CYS A 483 -2.86 4.33 -1.57
CA CYS A 483 -3.32 5.72 -1.66
C CYS A 483 -2.58 6.53 -2.74
N SER A 484 -1.39 6.10 -3.16
CA SER A 484 -0.70 6.71 -4.31
C SER A 484 -1.45 6.42 -5.61
N ALA A 485 -1.91 5.18 -5.79
CA ALA A 485 -2.82 4.83 -6.89
C ALA A 485 -4.13 5.62 -6.80
N GLY A 486 -4.69 5.80 -5.60
CA GLY A 486 -5.84 6.66 -5.37
C GLY A 486 -5.60 8.13 -5.78
N ALA A 487 -4.42 8.70 -5.50
CA ALA A 487 -4.06 10.06 -5.93
C ALA A 487 -4.05 10.19 -7.46
N MET A 488 -3.48 9.20 -8.16
CA MET A 488 -3.43 9.14 -9.62
C MET A 488 -4.82 8.96 -10.24
N ALA A 489 -5.65 8.09 -9.66
CA ALA A 489 -7.04 7.87 -10.07
C ALA A 489 -7.86 9.17 -9.97
N LYS A 490 -7.84 9.83 -8.79
CA LYS A 490 -8.55 11.09 -8.56
C LYS A 490 -8.08 12.23 -9.48
N ALA A 491 -6.84 12.19 -9.95
CA ALA A 491 -6.26 13.18 -10.84
C ALA A 491 -6.41 12.87 -12.34
N GLY A 492 -7.04 11.75 -12.70
CA GLY A 492 -7.26 11.34 -14.09
C GLY A 492 -6.02 10.76 -14.78
N MET A 493 -5.02 10.28 -14.04
CA MET A 493 -3.80 9.69 -14.59
C MET A 493 -3.98 8.23 -15.06
N MET A 494 -5.12 7.61 -14.73
CA MET A 494 -5.45 6.22 -15.10
C MET A 494 -6.34 6.16 -16.35
N THR A 495 -5.99 6.92 -17.38
CA THR A 495 -6.77 7.09 -18.62
C THR A 495 -5.87 7.12 -19.87
N PRO A 496 -6.41 6.82 -21.06
CA PRO A 496 -5.69 7.01 -22.33
C PRO A 496 -5.34 8.48 -22.59
N GLU A 497 -6.22 9.42 -22.21
CA GLU A 497 -5.99 10.85 -22.38
C GLU A 497 -4.75 11.32 -21.59
N ALA A 498 -4.47 10.71 -20.44
CA ALA A 498 -3.27 10.98 -19.68
C ALA A 498 -2.00 10.56 -20.44
N ILE A 499 -2.01 9.43 -21.16
CA ILE A 499 -0.88 8.99 -22.00
C ILE A 499 -0.55 10.09 -23.01
N GLU A 500 -1.57 10.61 -23.71
CA GLU A 500 -1.34 11.61 -24.73
C GLU A 500 -0.78 12.92 -24.18
N LYS A 501 -1.21 13.30 -22.97
CA LYS A 501 -0.85 14.56 -22.34
C LYS A 501 0.49 14.55 -21.60
N TYR A 502 0.85 13.44 -20.97
CA TYR A 502 1.95 13.41 -19.99
C TYR A 502 3.09 12.45 -20.33
N ALA A 503 2.85 11.39 -21.11
CA ALA A 503 3.88 10.41 -21.41
C ALA A 503 4.98 10.98 -22.32
N GLY A 504 6.22 10.56 -22.06
CA GLY A 504 7.33 10.73 -22.99
C GLY A 504 7.08 9.98 -24.30
N ALA A 505 7.82 10.34 -25.34
CA ALA A 505 7.57 9.84 -26.69
C ALA A 505 7.71 8.31 -26.79
N ASN A 506 8.66 7.72 -26.06
CA ASN A 506 8.91 6.29 -26.12
C ASN A 506 7.90 5.51 -25.28
N LEU A 507 7.58 5.99 -24.07
CA LEU A 507 6.51 5.37 -23.26
C LEU A 507 5.16 5.42 -23.99
N LYS A 508 4.85 6.54 -24.65
CA LYS A 508 3.66 6.66 -25.50
C LYS A 508 3.65 5.62 -26.62
N ALA A 509 4.77 5.44 -27.33
CA ALA A 509 4.90 4.46 -28.39
C ALA A 509 4.76 3.01 -27.87
N PHE A 510 5.38 2.71 -26.72
CA PHE A 510 5.29 1.42 -26.04
C PHE A 510 3.84 1.09 -25.66
N LEU A 511 3.16 2.01 -24.97
CA LEU A 511 1.76 1.81 -24.54
C LEU A 511 0.80 1.75 -25.74
N LYS A 512 1.04 2.54 -26.79
CA LYS A 512 0.26 2.45 -28.03
C LYS A 512 0.40 1.07 -28.67
N ARG A 513 1.63 0.53 -28.75
CA ARG A 513 1.88 -0.81 -29.28
C ARG A 513 1.15 -1.89 -28.48
N LEU A 514 1.14 -1.78 -27.15
CA LEU A 514 0.37 -2.69 -26.29
C LEU A 514 -1.14 -2.55 -26.50
N SER A 515 -1.65 -1.32 -26.56
CA SER A 515 -3.06 -1.02 -26.80
C SER A 515 -3.54 -1.60 -28.14
N GLU A 516 -2.77 -1.40 -29.21
CA GLU A 516 -3.07 -1.92 -30.55
C GLU A 516 -3.02 -3.45 -30.61
N ALA A 517 -2.04 -4.09 -29.95
CA ALA A 517 -1.93 -5.54 -29.92
C ALA A 517 -3.09 -6.22 -29.16
N ASN A 518 -3.62 -5.54 -28.14
CA ASN A 518 -4.72 -6.08 -27.32
C ASN A 518 -6.11 -5.60 -27.77
N GLY A 519 -6.19 -4.55 -28.61
CA GLY A 519 -7.47 -3.94 -28.98
C GLY A 519 -8.19 -3.25 -27.81
N VAL A 520 -7.44 -2.79 -26.80
CA VAL A 520 -7.98 -2.17 -25.57
C VAL A 520 -7.37 -0.81 -25.30
N GLU A 521 -8.11 0.04 -24.59
CA GLU A 521 -7.59 1.28 -24.03
C GLU A 521 -6.71 1.00 -22.81
N LEU A 522 -5.56 1.67 -22.71
CA LEU A 522 -4.64 1.53 -21.57
C LEU A 522 -4.51 2.84 -20.77
N PRO A 523 -4.28 2.75 -19.45
CA PRO A 523 -3.97 3.92 -18.63
C PRO A 523 -2.48 4.30 -18.72
N LEU A 524 -2.15 5.51 -18.27
CA LEU A 524 -0.76 5.91 -18.06
C LEU A 524 -0.16 5.33 -16.76
N ALA A 525 -0.97 5.23 -15.70
CA ALA A 525 -0.60 4.58 -14.44
C ALA A 525 -1.33 3.25 -14.30
N PHE A 526 -0.61 2.15 -14.13
CA PHE A 526 -1.18 0.82 -13.98
C PHE A 526 -1.48 0.54 -12.50
N HIS A 527 -2.76 0.58 -12.13
CA HIS A 527 -3.23 0.26 -10.77
C HIS A 527 -3.09 -1.24 -10.51
N MET A 528 -2.19 -1.60 -9.59
CA MET A 528 -1.94 -2.99 -9.18
C MET A 528 -2.65 -3.39 -7.89
N GLY A 529 -3.56 -2.56 -7.37
CA GLY A 529 -4.37 -2.90 -6.20
C GLY A 529 -4.04 -2.16 -4.91
N SER A 530 -4.26 -2.85 -3.80
CA SER A 530 -4.18 -2.37 -2.44
C SER A 530 -2.74 -2.35 -1.90
N CYS A 531 -2.60 -2.05 -0.60
CA CYS A 531 -1.33 -1.99 0.09
C CYS A 531 -0.61 -3.34 0.11
N VAL A 532 -1.34 -4.46 0.27
CA VAL A 532 -0.75 -5.80 0.29
C VAL A 532 -0.34 -6.24 -1.12
N ASP A 533 -1.02 -5.73 -2.15
CA ASP A 533 -0.69 -5.98 -3.56
C ASP A 533 0.64 -5.34 -4.02
N ASN A 534 1.35 -4.63 -3.13
CA ASN A 534 2.78 -4.37 -3.37
C ASN A 534 3.55 -5.70 -3.59
N SER A 535 3.05 -6.83 -3.10
CA SER A 535 3.54 -8.17 -3.44
C SER A 535 3.61 -8.41 -4.95
N ARG A 536 2.57 -8.02 -5.71
CA ARG A 536 2.52 -8.18 -7.18
C ARG A 536 3.61 -7.39 -7.89
N ALA A 537 3.91 -6.20 -7.40
CA ALA A 537 4.98 -5.36 -7.94
C ALA A 537 6.37 -5.98 -7.68
N HIS A 538 6.54 -6.67 -6.55
CA HIS A 538 7.77 -7.43 -6.27
C HIS A 538 7.86 -8.70 -7.13
N ASP A 539 6.74 -9.38 -7.40
CA ASP A 539 6.69 -10.51 -8.32
C ASP A 539 7.08 -10.07 -9.73
N LEU A 540 6.55 -8.93 -10.20
CA LEU A 540 6.96 -8.33 -11.47
C LEU A 540 8.48 -8.09 -11.52
N CYS A 541 9.05 -7.48 -10.48
CA CYS A 541 10.49 -7.23 -10.42
C CYS A 541 11.31 -8.54 -10.40
N THR A 542 10.80 -9.57 -9.72
CA THR A 542 11.42 -10.90 -9.65
C THR A 542 11.36 -11.63 -10.99
N LEU A 543 10.24 -11.54 -11.72
CA LEU A 543 10.11 -12.06 -13.07
C LEU A 543 11.05 -11.34 -14.04
N MET A 544 11.15 -10.01 -13.96
CA MET A 544 12.13 -9.24 -14.74
C MET A 544 13.57 -9.68 -14.43
N ALA A 545 13.90 -9.91 -13.16
CA ALA A 545 15.22 -10.39 -12.75
C ALA A 545 15.54 -11.76 -13.36
N LYS A 546 14.59 -12.70 -13.27
CA LYS A 546 14.69 -14.05 -13.84
C LYS A 546 14.87 -13.99 -15.36
N GLU A 547 14.06 -13.19 -16.05
CA GLU A 547 14.14 -13.01 -17.51
C GLU A 547 15.50 -12.43 -17.93
N MET A 548 15.97 -11.39 -17.25
CA MET A 548 17.26 -10.78 -17.53
C MET A 548 18.46 -11.64 -17.08
N GLY A 549 18.24 -12.78 -16.41
CA GLY A 549 19.30 -13.64 -15.88
C GLY A 549 20.17 -12.98 -14.80
N VAL A 550 19.59 -12.07 -14.02
CA VAL A 550 20.28 -11.29 -12.97
C VAL A 550 19.56 -11.37 -11.62
N ASP A 551 20.19 -10.86 -10.56
CA ASP A 551 19.50 -10.62 -9.29
C ASP A 551 18.85 -9.22 -9.26
N VAL A 552 17.85 -9.03 -8.39
CA VAL A 552 16.99 -7.84 -8.30
C VAL A 552 17.75 -6.50 -8.26
N PRO A 553 18.90 -6.34 -7.55
CA PRO A 553 19.64 -5.07 -7.56
C PRO A 553 20.11 -4.56 -8.91
N LYS A 554 20.15 -5.43 -9.93
CA LYS A 554 20.54 -5.05 -11.30
C LYS A 554 19.35 -4.64 -12.15
N VAL A 555 18.13 -5.01 -11.78
CA VAL A 555 16.91 -4.69 -12.53
C VAL A 555 16.61 -3.19 -12.45
N PRO A 556 16.40 -2.48 -13.58
CA PRO A 556 15.98 -1.06 -13.61
C PRO A 556 14.55 -0.88 -13.07
N PHE A 557 14.42 -0.99 -11.75
CA PHE A 557 13.18 -0.92 -11.00
C PHE A 557 13.42 -0.07 -9.75
N ALA A 558 12.56 0.91 -9.50
CA ALA A 558 12.60 1.74 -8.32
C ALA A 558 11.24 1.75 -7.60
N ALA A 559 11.24 1.99 -6.30
CA ALA A 559 10.02 2.21 -5.54
C ALA A 559 9.99 3.64 -4.98
N THR A 560 8.80 4.19 -4.79
CA THR A 560 8.60 5.53 -4.25
C THR A 560 7.37 5.56 -3.34
N ALA A 561 7.57 6.08 -2.13
CA ALA A 561 6.51 6.45 -1.18
C ALA A 561 6.52 7.98 -0.98
N PRO A 562 5.92 8.76 -1.90
CA PRO A 562 6.03 10.22 -1.91
C PRO A 562 5.48 10.93 -0.68
N GLU A 563 4.48 10.34 -0.03
CA GLU A 563 3.74 10.92 1.09
C GLU A 563 3.54 9.88 2.21
N ASP A 564 4.61 9.17 2.55
CA ASP A 564 4.64 8.14 3.59
C ASP A 564 4.09 8.63 4.96
N MET A 565 3.36 7.78 5.68
CA MET A 565 2.70 8.13 6.95
C MET A 565 2.57 6.94 7.90
N HIS A 566 2.01 5.82 7.46
CA HIS A 566 1.72 4.69 8.34
C HIS A 566 2.97 3.84 8.55
N GLU A 567 3.11 3.23 9.73
CA GLU A 567 4.14 2.21 10.03
C GLU A 567 4.26 1.10 8.96
N LYS A 568 3.16 0.80 8.25
CA LYS A 568 3.13 -0.16 7.13
C LYS A 568 4.02 0.24 5.98
N ALA A 569 4.04 1.52 5.62
CA ALA A 569 4.86 1.98 4.51
C ALA A 569 6.36 2.06 4.89
N ILE A 570 6.69 2.19 6.18
CA ILE A 570 8.05 1.98 6.69
C ILE A 570 8.48 0.51 6.54
N ALA A 571 7.62 -0.45 6.88
CA ALA A 571 7.89 -1.87 6.69
C ALA A 571 8.02 -2.23 5.19
N ILE A 572 7.07 -1.81 4.34
CA ILE A 572 7.12 -2.00 2.88
C ILE A 572 8.43 -1.45 2.31
N GLY A 573 8.78 -0.19 2.62
CA GLY A 573 9.98 0.45 2.10
C GLY A 573 11.25 -0.29 2.54
N THR A 574 11.29 -0.76 3.78
CA THR A 574 12.44 -1.52 4.30
C THR A 574 12.55 -2.90 3.65
N GLY A 575 11.42 -3.58 3.44
CA GLY A 575 11.36 -4.83 2.69
C GLY A 575 11.83 -4.66 1.24
N ALA A 576 11.39 -3.60 0.56
CA ALA A 576 11.85 -3.28 -0.79
C ALA A 576 13.35 -2.98 -0.86
N VAL A 577 13.92 -2.27 0.12
CA VAL A 577 15.38 -2.07 0.24
C VAL A 577 16.10 -3.40 0.40
N ALA A 578 15.60 -4.30 1.25
CA ALA A 578 16.18 -5.63 1.46
C ALA A 578 16.10 -6.51 0.20
N MET A 579 14.99 -6.43 -0.54
CA MET A 579 14.82 -7.01 -1.87
C MET A 579 15.76 -6.41 -2.90
N GLY A 580 16.44 -5.30 -2.58
CA GLY A 580 17.48 -4.75 -3.42
C GLY A 580 16.99 -3.61 -4.30
N LEU A 581 15.91 -2.92 -3.95
CA LEU A 581 15.38 -1.78 -4.70
C LEU A 581 15.91 -0.43 -4.16
N PRO A 582 16.12 0.58 -5.03
CA PRO A 582 16.22 1.96 -4.59
C PRO A 582 14.81 2.43 -4.22
N VAL A 583 14.65 2.93 -2.99
CA VAL A 583 13.34 3.28 -2.42
C VAL A 583 13.34 4.76 -2.04
N HIS A 584 12.60 5.56 -2.77
CA HIS A 584 12.36 6.96 -2.42
C HIS A 584 11.30 7.08 -1.32
N VAL A 585 11.54 7.99 -0.36
CA VAL A 585 10.55 8.38 0.65
C VAL A 585 10.51 9.91 0.71
N GLY A 586 9.33 10.47 0.43
CA GLY A 586 9.14 11.93 0.30
C GLY A 586 8.79 12.66 1.59
N VAL A 587 8.74 11.95 2.72
CA VAL A 587 8.61 12.53 4.06
C VAL A 587 9.63 11.89 4.98
N MET A 588 10.44 12.71 5.66
CA MET A 588 11.51 12.20 6.51
C MET A 588 10.94 11.35 7.67
N PRO A 589 11.27 10.05 7.76
CA PRO A 589 10.99 9.25 8.95
C PRO A 589 11.93 9.65 10.10
N PRO A 590 11.66 9.23 11.35
CA PRO A 590 12.46 9.64 12.51
C PRO A 590 13.82 8.93 12.59
N ILE A 591 14.71 9.24 11.63
CA ILE A 591 15.99 8.56 11.41
C ILE A 591 17.20 9.51 11.37
N ASP A 592 17.00 10.78 11.01
CA ASP A 592 18.06 11.77 10.79
C ASP A 592 18.71 12.30 12.07
N GLY A 593 18.19 11.93 13.25
CA GLY A 593 18.84 12.22 14.52
C GLY A 593 20.07 11.38 14.83
N SER A 594 20.38 10.37 14.00
CA SER A 594 21.67 9.68 14.04
C SER A 594 22.26 9.55 12.65
N THR A 595 23.42 10.17 12.45
CA THR A 595 24.19 10.11 11.21
C THR A 595 24.53 8.67 10.82
N LEU A 596 24.83 7.82 11.82
CA LEU A 596 25.14 6.41 11.61
C LEU A 596 23.94 5.65 11.04
N VAL A 597 22.77 5.76 11.67
CA VAL A 597 21.57 5.01 11.23
C VAL A 597 21.08 5.55 9.88
N PHE A 598 21.12 6.86 9.67
CA PHE A 598 20.84 7.47 8.37
C PHE A 598 21.78 6.92 7.27
N GLY A 599 23.09 6.84 7.55
CA GLY A 599 24.09 6.30 6.64
C GLY A 599 23.89 4.80 6.34
N LEU A 600 23.50 4.01 7.35
CA LEU A 600 23.14 2.60 7.16
C LEU A 600 22.00 2.45 6.15
N ALA A 601 20.92 3.21 6.33
CA ALA A 601 19.72 3.14 5.50
C ALA A 601 19.92 3.69 4.07
N SER A 602 20.66 4.79 3.92
CA SER A 602 20.78 5.52 2.65
C SER A 602 22.00 5.12 1.80
N GLN A 603 23.03 4.53 2.41
CA GLN A 603 24.30 4.23 1.72
C GLN A 603 24.70 2.77 1.88
N ILE A 604 24.94 2.31 3.12
CA ILE A 604 25.50 0.97 3.37
C ILE A 604 24.54 -0.14 2.93
N ALA A 605 23.23 0.07 3.05
CA ALA A 605 22.23 -0.84 2.53
C ALA A 605 22.44 -1.17 1.04
N ARG A 606 22.91 -0.21 0.23
CA ARG A 606 23.19 -0.45 -1.19
C ARG A 606 24.31 -1.46 -1.38
N ASP A 607 25.33 -1.42 -0.54
CA ASP A 607 26.48 -2.31 -0.66
C ASP A 607 26.15 -3.69 -0.08
N VAL A 608 25.29 -3.76 0.94
CA VAL A 608 24.89 -5.03 1.58
C VAL A 608 23.77 -5.74 0.80
N TYR A 609 22.69 -5.04 0.47
CA TYR A 609 21.47 -5.58 -0.15
C TYR A 609 21.26 -5.14 -1.60
N GLY A 610 21.90 -4.08 -2.08
CA GLY A 610 21.75 -3.58 -3.45
C GLY A 610 20.67 -2.51 -3.59
N GLY A 611 19.80 -2.43 -2.59
CA GLY A 611 18.78 -1.40 -2.42
C GLY A 611 19.19 -0.39 -1.36
N ASN A 612 18.59 0.79 -1.39
CA ASN A 612 18.83 1.83 -0.39
C ASN A 612 17.68 2.83 -0.36
N PHE A 613 17.56 3.53 0.77
CA PHE A 613 16.64 4.65 0.84
C PHE A 613 17.19 5.90 0.14
N ILE A 614 16.30 6.62 -0.52
CA ILE A 614 16.48 7.95 -1.08
C ILE A 614 15.51 8.87 -0.34
N PHE A 615 15.97 9.50 0.74
CA PHE A 615 15.17 10.47 1.49
C PHE A 615 15.25 11.83 0.79
N GLU A 616 14.15 12.27 0.17
CA GLU A 616 14.08 13.54 -0.56
C GLU A 616 12.68 14.15 -0.49
N PRO A 617 12.44 15.15 0.37
CA PRO A 617 11.12 15.78 0.50
C PRO A 617 10.70 16.65 -0.69
N ASP A 618 11.64 17.16 -1.48
CA ASP A 618 11.34 17.93 -2.69
C ASP A 618 10.94 16.97 -3.84
N PRO A 619 9.70 17.01 -4.34
CA PRO A 619 9.26 16.05 -5.34
C PRO A 619 9.94 16.21 -6.71
N GLU A 620 10.45 17.38 -7.08
CA GLU A 620 11.19 17.56 -8.33
C GLU A 620 12.59 16.94 -8.22
N GLU A 621 13.25 17.14 -7.07
CA GLU A 621 14.56 16.54 -6.80
C GLU A 621 14.45 15.02 -6.60
N ALA A 622 13.37 14.55 -5.97
CA ALA A 622 13.05 13.14 -5.84
C ALA A 622 12.94 12.45 -7.21
N ALA A 623 12.24 13.08 -8.16
CA ALA A 623 12.13 12.55 -9.51
C ALA A 623 13.49 12.44 -10.21
N LYS A 624 14.36 13.45 -10.09
CA LYS A 624 15.72 13.39 -10.65
C LYS A 624 16.54 12.25 -10.03
N LYS A 625 16.46 12.07 -8.71
CA LYS A 625 17.18 11.00 -8.00
C LYS A 625 16.66 9.60 -8.38
N LEU A 626 15.35 9.45 -8.58
CA LEU A 626 14.74 8.21 -9.06
C LEU A 626 15.19 7.90 -10.49
N LEU A 627 15.16 8.87 -11.40
CA LEU A 627 15.67 8.70 -12.77
C LEU A 627 17.16 8.34 -12.77
N ALA A 628 17.96 9.00 -11.94
CA ALA A 628 19.38 8.67 -11.81
C ALA A 628 19.61 7.24 -11.26
N ALA A 629 18.74 6.76 -10.37
CA ALA A 629 18.80 5.39 -9.86
C ALA A 629 18.48 4.35 -10.96
N LEU A 630 17.46 4.62 -11.78
CA LEU A 630 17.12 3.78 -12.94
C LEU A 630 18.25 3.79 -13.99
N ASP A 631 18.72 4.98 -14.36
CA ASP A 631 19.81 5.18 -15.33
C ASP A 631 21.10 4.48 -14.89
N ARG A 632 21.42 4.50 -13.59
CA ARG A 632 22.59 3.80 -13.06
C ARG A 632 22.48 2.29 -13.30
N ARG A 633 21.29 1.71 -13.14
CA ARG A 633 21.08 0.26 -13.32
C ARG A 633 21.13 -0.14 -14.78
N THR A 634 20.47 0.60 -15.67
CA THR A 634 20.55 0.37 -17.12
C THR A 634 21.98 0.55 -17.63
N TRP A 635 22.68 1.61 -17.22
CA TRP A 635 24.08 1.84 -17.55
C TRP A 635 24.96 0.66 -17.14
N LYS A 636 24.82 0.20 -15.89
CA LYS A 636 25.67 -0.86 -15.35
C LYS A 636 25.39 -2.22 -15.98
N LEU A 637 24.12 -2.54 -16.25
CA LEU A 637 23.74 -3.73 -17.02
C LEU A 637 24.42 -3.74 -18.39
N ARG A 638 24.31 -2.65 -19.14
CA ARG A 638 24.91 -2.51 -20.47
C ARG A 638 26.43 -2.66 -20.43
N VAL A 639 27.11 -1.98 -19.49
CA VAL A 639 28.57 -2.07 -19.36
C VAL A 639 29.01 -3.49 -18.99
N HIS A 640 28.27 -4.18 -18.11
CA HIS A 640 28.59 -5.56 -17.73
C HIS A 640 28.40 -6.52 -18.90
N GLN A 641 27.37 -6.32 -19.73
CA GLN A 641 27.17 -7.12 -20.94
C GLN A 641 28.28 -6.88 -21.96
N MET A 642 28.60 -5.61 -22.26
CA MET A 642 29.69 -5.27 -23.17
C MET A 642 31.03 -5.86 -22.72
N ALA A 643 31.30 -5.88 -21.40
CA ALA A 643 32.49 -6.49 -20.85
C ALA A 643 32.47 -8.02 -21.02
N ALA A 644 31.35 -8.67 -20.74
CA ALA A 644 31.17 -10.11 -20.95
C ALA A 644 31.43 -10.51 -22.40
N ASP A 645 30.85 -9.78 -23.36
CA ASP A 645 31.04 -10.03 -24.79
C ASP A 645 32.50 -9.83 -25.21
N LYS A 646 33.13 -8.74 -24.74
CA LYS A 646 34.53 -8.41 -25.05
C LYS A 646 35.52 -9.46 -24.53
N PHE A 647 35.26 -10.01 -23.33
CA PHE A 647 36.19 -10.92 -22.64
C PHE A 647 35.78 -12.39 -22.72
N GLY A 648 34.65 -12.73 -23.37
CA GLY A 648 34.14 -14.09 -23.44
C GLY A 648 33.75 -14.68 -22.08
N THR A 649 33.22 -13.84 -21.17
CA THR A 649 32.83 -14.25 -19.81
C THR A 649 31.33 -14.18 -19.61
N LYS A 650 30.83 -14.68 -18.46
CA LYS A 650 29.47 -14.34 -18.01
C LYS A 650 29.40 -12.85 -17.58
N PRO A 651 28.24 -12.19 -17.68
CA PRO A 651 28.05 -10.84 -17.15
C PRO A 651 28.39 -10.76 -15.65
N ALA A 652 29.03 -9.68 -15.24
CA ALA A 652 29.39 -9.50 -13.85
C ALA A 652 28.15 -9.35 -12.95
N VAL A 653 28.11 -10.10 -11.86
CA VAL A 653 26.99 -10.13 -10.91
C VAL A 653 27.02 -8.98 -9.90
N SER A 654 28.10 -8.19 -9.85
CA SER A 654 28.23 -7.06 -8.94
C SER A 654 27.21 -5.95 -9.21
N TRP A 655 26.80 -5.25 -8.15
CA TRP A 655 25.81 -4.17 -8.14
C TRP A 655 26.45 -2.80 -8.16
#